data_AF-A0A9D8C535-F1
#
_entry.id   AF-A0A9D8C535-F1
#
_cell.length_a   1.000
_cell.length_b   1.000
_cell.length_c   1.000
_cell.angle_alpha   90.00
_cell.angle_beta   90.00
_cell.angle_gamma   90.00
#
_symmetry.space_group_name_H-M   'P 1'
#
loop_
_entity.id
_entity.type
_entity.pdbx_description
1 polymer ?
#
loop_
_entity_poly.entity_id
_entity_poly.type
_entity_poly.pdbx_seq_one_letter_code
_entity_poly.pdbx_strand_id
1 'polypeptide(L)'
;FDGRPLFPERIAYTVPYKLSDAEARLYREVTEYVREEFNRAEDLQNDKRAGTVGFALTILQRRLASSPEAIYQSLRRRRERLEKRLRELELLQRGAATSALTTSGKMLDAEDLEDLEEAPEGEVATAEEEILDQATAAATLDELKKEIATLLRLEALAAEVRRAGQDTKWRELAHLLGEIFTPAGVGGRLQEEAVPYGAGPIAPPTPSPRQKLVVFTEHRDTLNYLEGRIGSLLGRPQALVLIHGGMGREERRKAQERFLHDPEVQVLLATDAAGEGINLQRAHLMVNYDLPWNPNRLEQRFGRIHRIGQTEVCHLWNLVAEETREGDVYRRLLEKIEEARRALGGRVFDVLGKLQFEGRPLRELLIEAVRYGDRPEVRARLTRAIENGVDRPQLQALIEEHALAHDAMDASRVARVREEMERAEARRLQPHYIESFFLEAFRRLGGTLRQREPRRYEITNVPATVRNRDRQIGAGEPVLARYERIAFEKELIAPPGQPLAAFVCPGHPLLDAVLDLTLERHRDLLKRGTVLVDERDMGEAPRVLFFLEHAIQDASTLPSGERRSISRRMLYVETDAAGPARHLNYAPYLDYRPCAEGEPGVGELLARTECAWITRALEQQAQAHAIQHVVPEHVLEVRKRRVEWIDKARAAVKDRLTKEITYWDFCAAQLKAQEEAGRAGARLNSQEARRRADDLQARLQKRLAELDREAQVSALPPVVLGGLVVLPAGLIAAMAGRLPAAATTSDTAAAAARARAIVMDVERRLGFEPVDREADKLGYDIESRVPGTGKLRFLEVKGRISGANTVTVTKNEILTSLNKPDEFILALVEFLEGDGHRVHYVRRPFRREPDFGVTSVNYDFSELLLRAGEPR
;
A
#
# COMPACT_ATOMS: atom_id res chain seq x y z
N PHE A 1 15.39 -9.03 15.33
CA PHE A 1 14.04 -9.03 15.94
C PHE A 1 14.28 -8.62 17.37
N ASP A 2 14.10 -7.34 17.67
CA ASP A 2 14.85 -6.68 18.75
C ASP A 2 13.99 -6.56 20.03
N GLY A 3 13.11 -7.54 20.26
CA GLY A 3 12.24 -7.61 21.44
C GLY A 3 11.12 -6.57 21.51
N ARG A 4 10.97 -5.67 20.52
CA ARG A 4 9.85 -4.70 20.46
C ARG A 4 8.56 -5.37 19.95
N PRO A 5 7.39 -5.06 20.54
CA PRO A 5 6.13 -5.60 20.06
C PRO A 5 5.88 -5.18 18.61
N LEU A 6 5.49 -6.14 17.76
CA LEU A 6 5.20 -5.94 16.33
C LEU A 6 4.01 -5.03 16.07
N PHE A 7 3.15 -4.90 17.08
CA PHE A 7 1.89 -4.19 17.03
C PHE A 7 1.84 -3.16 18.16
N PRO A 8 1.37 -1.94 17.90
CA PRO A 8 1.19 -0.93 18.93
C PRO A 8 0.00 -1.28 19.83
N GLU A 9 -0.09 -0.58 20.96
CA GLU A 9 -1.22 -0.71 21.87
C GLU A 9 -2.54 -0.32 21.19
N ARG A 10 -3.60 -1.03 21.56
CA ARG A 10 -4.97 -0.83 21.09
C ARG A 10 -5.77 -0.22 22.23
N ILE A 11 -6.64 0.76 22.01
CA ILE A 11 -7.50 1.29 23.07
C ILE A 11 -8.91 1.45 22.54
N ALA A 12 -9.85 0.71 23.10
CA ALA A 12 -11.26 0.76 22.73
C ALA A 12 -12.07 1.48 23.82
N TYR A 13 -12.80 2.51 23.41
CA TYR A 13 -13.70 3.31 24.23
C TYR A 13 -15.14 2.98 23.84
N THR A 14 -15.98 2.73 24.83
CA THR A 14 -17.44 2.71 24.65
C THR A 14 -17.96 4.09 24.99
N VAL A 15 -18.55 4.78 24.02
CA VAL A 15 -19.12 6.12 24.19
C VAL A 15 -20.64 5.99 24.31
N PRO A 16 -21.17 5.91 25.54
CA PRO A 16 -22.60 5.88 25.77
C PRO A 16 -23.26 7.22 25.41
N TYR A 17 -24.44 7.19 24.81
CA TYR A 17 -25.28 8.38 24.63
C TYR A 17 -26.74 8.09 24.93
N LYS A 18 -27.48 9.12 25.35
CA LYS A 18 -28.92 9.05 25.58
C LYS A 18 -29.68 9.63 24.41
N LEU A 19 -30.77 8.98 24.02
CA LEU A 19 -31.65 9.48 22.98
C LEU A 19 -32.38 10.73 23.46
N SER A 20 -32.62 11.70 22.57
CA SER A 20 -33.56 12.78 22.85
C SER A 20 -34.98 12.24 22.96
N ASP A 21 -35.90 12.98 23.58
CA ASP A 21 -37.31 12.56 23.73
C ASP A 21 -37.96 12.19 22.38
N ALA A 22 -37.63 12.95 21.33
CA ALA A 22 -38.12 12.71 19.98
C ALA A 22 -37.51 11.44 19.35
N GLU A 23 -36.20 11.22 19.52
CA GLU A 23 -35.52 9.99 19.08
C GLU A 23 -36.02 8.76 19.85
N ALA A 24 -36.21 8.86 21.15
CA ALA A 24 -36.73 7.79 22.00
C ALA A 24 -38.17 7.44 21.61
N ARG A 25 -39.00 8.44 21.25
CA ARG A 25 -40.34 8.20 20.71
C ARG A 25 -40.28 7.47 19.36
N LEU A 26 -39.45 7.94 18.43
CA LEU A 26 -39.26 7.29 17.14
C LEU A 26 -38.78 5.85 17.32
N TYR A 27 -37.81 5.62 18.20
CA TYR A 27 -37.29 4.29 18.49
C TYR A 27 -38.40 3.35 18.99
N ARG A 28 -39.18 3.76 19.99
CA ARG A 28 -40.28 2.94 20.52
C ARG A 28 -41.31 2.58 19.45
N GLU A 29 -41.75 3.55 18.65
CA GLU A 29 -42.80 3.34 17.63
C GLU A 29 -42.31 2.44 16.49
N VAL A 30 -41.07 2.61 16.03
CA VAL A 30 -40.49 1.76 14.97
C VAL A 30 -40.22 0.36 15.51
N THR A 31 -39.69 0.23 16.72
CA THR A 31 -39.44 -1.08 17.35
C THR A 31 -40.74 -1.83 17.64
N GLU A 32 -41.83 -1.13 18.00
CA GLU A 32 -43.15 -1.74 18.14
C GLU A 32 -43.66 -2.26 16.79
N TYR A 33 -43.57 -1.44 15.74
CA TYR A 33 -43.91 -1.87 14.38
C TYR A 33 -43.09 -3.10 13.96
N VAL A 34 -41.78 -3.09 14.16
CA VAL A 34 -40.89 -4.24 13.90
C VAL A 34 -41.37 -5.47 14.65
N ARG A 35 -41.67 -5.34 15.94
CA ARG A 35 -42.12 -6.46 16.79
C ARG A 35 -43.45 -7.04 16.32
N GLU A 36 -44.43 -6.19 16.00
CA GLU A 36 -45.74 -6.63 15.52
C GLU A 36 -45.66 -7.34 14.17
N GLU A 37 -44.90 -6.79 13.22
CA GLU A 37 -44.72 -7.42 11.90
C GLU A 37 -43.93 -8.73 12.00
N PHE A 38 -42.97 -8.83 12.94
CA PHE A 38 -42.24 -10.08 13.21
C PHE A 38 -43.18 -11.18 13.69
N ASN A 39 -44.03 -10.88 14.68
CA ASN A 39 -44.97 -11.85 15.23
C ASN A 39 -46.00 -12.26 14.16
N ARG A 40 -46.51 -11.29 13.38
CA ARG A 40 -47.41 -11.57 12.25
C ARG A 40 -46.74 -12.43 11.17
N ALA A 41 -45.45 -12.24 10.92
CA ALA A 41 -44.71 -13.03 9.94
C ALA A 41 -44.55 -14.50 10.37
N GLU A 42 -44.33 -14.77 11.66
CA GLU A 42 -44.26 -16.15 12.20
C GLU A 42 -45.62 -16.87 12.14
N ASP A 43 -46.72 -16.14 12.36
CA ASP A 43 -48.07 -16.71 12.31
C ASP A 43 -48.49 -17.18 10.89
N LEU A 44 -47.78 -16.77 9.83
CA LEU A 44 -48.12 -17.09 8.43
C LEU A 44 -47.88 -18.56 8.03
N GLN A 45 -47.30 -19.41 8.89
CA GLN A 45 -47.00 -20.84 8.64
C GLN A 45 -46.29 -21.11 7.29
N ASN A 46 -45.55 -20.12 6.77
CA ASN A 46 -44.74 -20.22 5.56
C ASN A 46 -43.32 -19.75 5.89
N ASP A 47 -42.45 -20.71 6.19
CA ASP A 47 -41.09 -20.48 6.69
C ASP A 47 -40.27 -19.52 5.80
N LYS A 48 -40.41 -19.61 4.48
CA LYS A 48 -39.66 -18.75 3.54
C LYS A 48 -40.15 -17.30 3.56
N ARG A 49 -41.46 -17.09 3.71
CA ARG A 49 -42.04 -15.74 3.81
C ARG A 49 -41.74 -15.11 5.18
N ALA A 50 -41.80 -15.91 6.24
CA ALA A 50 -41.45 -15.51 7.59
C ALA A 50 -39.98 -15.07 7.69
N GLY A 51 -39.05 -15.85 7.13
CA GLY A 51 -37.62 -15.55 7.10
C GLY A 51 -37.29 -14.23 6.37
N THR A 52 -37.84 -14.04 5.18
CA THR A 52 -37.63 -12.82 4.36
C THR A 52 -38.12 -11.56 5.07
N VAL A 53 -39.32 -11.61 5.67
CA VAL A 53 -39.88 -10.47 6.42
C VAL A 53 -39.08 -10.21 7.69
N GLY A 54 -38.73 -11.25 8.44
CA GLY A 54 -37.89 -11.11 9.63
C GLY A 54 -36.53 -10.47 9.32
N PHE A 55 -35.91 -10.82 8.20
CA PHE A 55 -34.66 -10.20 7.77
C PHE A 55 -34.83 -8.72 7.40
N ALA A 56 -35.85 -8.36 6.62
CA ALA A 56 -36.16 -6.97 6.29
C ALA A 56 -36.39 -6.11 7.54
N LEU A 57 -37.12 -6.62 8.52
CA LEU A 57 -37.38 -5.93 9.79
C LEU A 57 -36.10 -5.78 10.63
N THR A 58 -35.20 -6.77 10.59
CA THR A 58 -33.87 -6.68 11.21
C THR A 58 -33.04 -5.55 10.62
N ILE A 59 -33.05 -5.39 9.29
CA ILE A 59 -32.36 -4.28 8.60
C ILE A 59 -32.98 -2.94 8.99
N LEU A 60 -34.31 -2.86 9.07
CA LEU A 60 -35.00 -1.64 9.49
C LEU A 60 -34.56 -1.20 10.90
N GLN A 61 -34.46 -2.16 11.82
CA GLN A 61 -33.99 -1.92 13.19
C GLN A 61 -32.51 -1.49 13.23
N ARG A 62 -31.63 -2.11 12.42
CA ARG A 62 -30.23 -1.68 12.25
C ARG A 62 -30.11 -0.24 11.76
N ARG A 63 -30.93 0.14 10.78
CA ARG A 63 -30.94 1.50 10.23
C ARG A 63 -31.47 2.55 11.22
N LEU A 64 -32.43 2.18 12.06
CA LEU A 64 -32.90 3.01 13.19
C LEU A 64 -31.78 3.32 14.17
N ALA A 65 -30.96 2.33 14.52
CA ALA A 65 -29.81 2.52 15.40
C ALA A 65 -28.64 3.28 14.73
N SER A 66 -28.59 3.33 13.39
CA SER A 66 -27.53 4.00 12.63
C SER A 66 -27.72 5.52 12.61
N SER A 67 -28.79 6.05 12.00
CA SER A 67 -29.08 7.50 11.97
C SER A 67 -30.55 7.82 11.65
N PRO A 68 -31.05 9.01 12.05
CA PRO A 68 -32.39 9.50 11.65
C PRO A 68 -32.59 9.57 10.12
N GLU A 69 -31.53 9.86 9.36
CA GLU A 69 -31.58 9.86 7.89
C GLU A 69 -31.80 8.44 7.34
N ALA A 70 -31.04 7.46 7.82
CA ALA A 70 -31.12 6.08 7.33
C ALA A 70 -32.49 5.46 7.55
N ILE A 71 -33.09 5.66 8.73
CA ILE A 71 -34.44 5.16 9.00
C ILE A 71 -35.51 5.89 8.21
N TYR A 72 -35.40 7.22 8.07
CA TYR A 72 -36.32 8.01 7.24
C TYR A 72 -36.35 7.51 5.78
N GLN A 73 -35.17 7.33 5.17
CA GLN A 73 -35.07 6.85 3.79
C GLN A 73 -35.62 5.43 3.63
N SER A 74 -35.42 4.55 4.63
CA SER A 74 -35.96 3.19 4.59
C SER A 74 -37.48 3.14 4.70
N LEU A 75 -38.05 3.88 5.64
CA LEU A 75 -39.52 3.95 5.81
C LEU A 75 -40.17 4.51 4.55
N ARG A 76 -39.58 5.57 3.98
CA ARG A 76 -40.04 6.17 2.72
C ARG A 76 -39.97 5.18 1.55
N ARG A 77 -38.82 4.55 1.31
CA ARG A 77 -38.64 3.58 0.21
C ARG A 77 -39.62 2.41 0.34
N ARG A 78 -39.72 1.83 1.53
CA ARG A 78 -40.66 0.74 1.84
C ARG A 78 -42.11 1.15 1.60
N ARG A 79 -42.53 2.33 2.06
CA ARG A 79 -43.88 2.86 1.78
C ARG A 79 -44.14 3.00 0.29
N GLU A 80 -43.26 3.67 -0.45
CA GLU A 80 -43.43 3.92 -1.90
C GLU A 80 -43.56 2.60 -2.68
N ARG A 81 -42.80 1.57 -2.28
CA ARG A 81 -42.87 0.21 -2.85
C ARG A 81 -44.20 -0.48 -2.54
N LEU A 82 -44.63 -0.48 -1.27
CA LEU A 82 -45.90 -1.09 -0.89
C LEU A 82 -47.10 -0.36 -1.51
N GLU A 83 -47.06 0.96 -1.66
CA GLU A 83 -48.07 1.73 -2.40
C GLU A 83 -48.11 1.37 -3.89
N LYS A 84 -46.94 1.20 -4.52
CA LYS A 84 -46.88 0.73 -5.91
C LYS A 84 -47.51 -0.66 -6.03
N ARG A 85 -47.20 -1.57 -5.09
CA ARG A 85 -47.78 -2.92 -5.07
C ARG A 85 -49.29 -2.90 -4.84
N LEU A 86 -49.77 -2.04 -3.95
CA LEU A 86 -51.19 -1.84 -3.69
C LEU A 86 -51.92 -1.42 -4.98
N ARG A 87 -51.37 -0.43 -5.71
CA ARG A 87 -51.93 0.03 -7.00
C ARG A 87 -51.98 -1.09 -8.04
N GLU A 88 -50.93 -1.92 -8.14
CA GLU A 88 -50.89 -3.07 -9.04
C GLU A 88 -51.99 -4.10 -8.70
N LEU A 89 -52.17 -4.41 -7.42
CA LEU A 89 -53.20 -5.36 -6.96
C LEU A 89 -54.62 -4.82 -7.18
N GLU A 90 -54.86 -3.53 -6.95
CA GLU A 90 -56.16 -2.88 -7.21
C GLU A 90 -56.50 -2.88 -8.72
N LEU A 91 -55.49 -2.76 -9.60
CA LEU A 91 -55.64 -2.90 -11.05
C LEU A 91 -55.99 -4.33 -11.46
N LEU A 92 -55.33 -5.34 -10.87
CA LEU A 92 -55.59 -6.76 -11.15
C LEU A 92 -56.98 -7.22 -10.67
N GLN A 93 -57.44 -6.73 -9.51
CA GLN A 93 -58.80 -7.02 -9.01
C GLN A 93 -59.91 -6.50 -9.94
N ARG A 94 -59.69 -5.40 -10.65
CA ARG A 94 -60.65 -4.86 -11.64
C ARG A 94 -60.72 -5.69 -12.93
N GLY A 95 -59.77 -6.61 -13.16
CA GLY A 95 -59.65 -7.44 -14.37
C GLY A 95 -60.22 -8.86 -14.29
N ALA A 96 -60.97 -9.21 -13.25
CA ALA A 96 -61.59 -10.55 -13.07
C ALA A 96 -60.61 -11.75 -13.02
N ALA A 97 -59.43 -11.58 -12.43
CA ALA A 97 -58.56 -12.68 -12.03
C ALA A 97 -58.25 -12.61 -10.53
N THR A 98 -58.81 -13.54 -9.75
CA THR A 98 -58.48 -13.71 -8.33
C THR A 98 -57.10 -14.35 -8.22
N SER A 99 -56.06 -13.54 -8.07
CA SER A 99 -54.73 -14.03 -7.73
C SER A 99 -54.47 -13.76 -6.25
N ALA A 100 -54.04 -14.79 -5.51
CA ALA A 100 -53.54 -14.63 -4.14
C ALA A 100 -52.40 -13.61 -4.11
N LEU A 101 -52.18 -12.94 -2.97
CA LEU A 101 -51.00 -12.09 -2.72
C LEU A 101 -49.72 -12.93 -2.83
N THR A 102 -49.28 -13.18 -4.05
CA THR A 102 -47.99 -13.77 -4.36
C THR A 102 -46.97 -12.65 -4.26
N THR A 103 -46.09 -12.73 -3.27
CA THR A 103 -44.88 -11.91 -3.19
C THR A 103 -44.06 -12.20 -4.44
N SER A 104 -44.02 -11.24 -5.36
CA SER A 104 -43.16 -11.31 -6.54
C SER A 104 -41.77 -10.83 -6.10
N GLY A 105 -41.01 -11.74 -5.49
CA GLY A 105 -39.69 -11.51 -4.92
C GLY A 105 -39.07 -12.84 -4.48
N LYS A 106 -37.74 -12.94 -4.50
CA LYS A 106 -36.99 -14.14 -4.11
C LYS A 106 -37.24 -14.37 -2.61
N MET A 107 -37.94 -15.44 -2.23
CA MET A 107 -38.17 -15.77 -0.82
C MET A 107 -36.92 -16.47 -0.25
N LEU A 108 -36.48 -16.02 0.92
CA LEU A 108 -35.31 -16.52 1.63
C LEU A 108 -35.73 -17.27 2.90
N ASP A 109 -35.25 -18.49 3.10
CA ASP A 109 -35.31 -19.23 4.37
C ASP A 109 -34.11 -18.93 5.29
N ALA A 110 -33.95 -19.69 6.39
CA ALA A 110 -32.91 -19.44 7.38
C ALA A 110 -31.50 -19.74 6.85
N GLU A 111 -31.35 -20.81 6.06
CA GLU A 111 -30.08 -21.18 5.42
C GLU A 111 -29.71 -20.13 4.34
N ASP A 112 -30.72 -19.63 3.63
CA ASP A 112 -30.57 -18.53 2.68
C ASP A 112 -30.00 -17.25 3.29
N LEU A 113 -30.27 -17.01 4.56
CA LEU A 113 -29.82 -15.82 5.28
C LEU A 113 -28.38 -15.99 5.79
N GLU A 114 -28.00 -17.19 6.24
CA GLU A 114 -26.62 -17.52 6.62
C GLU A 114 -25.67 -17.42 5.41
N ASP A 115 -26.08 -17.95 4.25
CA ASP A 115 -25.31 -17.83 3.00
C ASP A 115 -25.11 -16.37 2.56
N LEU A 116 -26.06 -15.47 2.86
CA LEU A 116 -25.92 -14.05 2.58
C LEU A 116 -24.83 -13.42 3.45
N GLU A 117 -24.62 -13.92 4.67
CA GLU A 117 -23.60 -13.37 5.58
C GLU A 117 -22.18 -13.77 5.18
N GLU A 118 -22.02 -14.91 4.50
CA GLU A 118 -20.74 -15.35 3.92
C GLU A 118 -20.44 -14.72 2.55
N ALA A 119 -21.40 -14.01 1.95
CA ALA A 119 -21.24 -13.38 0.66
C ALA A 119 -20.33 -12.13 0.72
N PRO A 120 -19.72 -11.72 -0.43
CA PRO A 120 -18.94 -10.48 -0.49
C PRO A 120 -19.77 -9.28 -0.06
N GLU A 121 -19.20 -8.39 0.75
CA GLU A 121 -19.95 -7.31 1.43
C GLU A 121 -20.74 -6.38 0.49
N GLY A 122 -20.26 -6.16 -0.73
CA GLY A 122 -20.97 -5.39 -1.75
C GLY A 122 -22.26 -6.05 -2.23
N GLU A 123 -22.28 -7.39 -2.31
CA GLU A 123 -23.47 -8.17 -2.66
C GLU A 123 -24.47 -8.17 -1.49
N VAL A 124 -23.97 -8.29 -0.26
CA VAL A 124 -24.80 -8.20 0.96
C VAL A 124 -25.54 -6.88 1.02
N ALA A 125 -24.83 -5.75 0.85
CA ALA A 125 -25.45 -4.43 0.92
C ALA A 125 -26.54 -4.24 -0.15
N THR A 126 -26.34 -4.77 -1.36
CA THR A 126 -27.33 -4.67 -2.44
C THR A 126 -28.56 -5.52 -2.15
N ALA A 127 -28.35 -6.76 -1.69
CA ALA A 127 -29.43 -7.67 -1.32
C ALA A 127 -30.24 -7.17 -0.13
N GLU A 128 -29.58 -6.60 0.90
CA GLU A 128 -30.25 -5.98 2.06
C GLU A 128 -31.23 -4.89 1.60
N GLU A 129 -30.83 -4.03 0.66
CA GLU A 129 -31.73 -2.99 0.14
C GLU A 129 -32.90 -3.56 -0.66
N GLU A 130 -32.68 -4.58 -1.51
CA GLU A 130 -33.74 -5.21 -2.28
C GLU A 130 -34.78 -5.92 -1.40
N ILE A 131 -34.33 -6.62 -0.35
CA ILE A 131 -35.20 -7.38 0.55
C ILE A 131 -36.01 -6.44 1.45
N LEU A 132 -35.38 -5.39 1.98
CA LEU A 132 -36.04 -4.38 2.81
C LEU A 132 -37.23 -3.72 2.09
N ASP A 133 -37.05 -3.46 0.80
CA ASP A 133 -38.03 -2.82 -0.08
C ASP A 133 -39.22 -3.73 -0.44
N GLN A 134 -39.06 -5.05 -0.46
CA GLN A 134 -40.04 -6.00 -1.01
C GLN A 134 -40.83 -6.80 0.05
N ALA A 135 -40.27 -7.01 1.23
CA ALA A 135 -40.85 -7.93 2.20
C ALA A 135 -42.07 -7.33 2.94
N THR A 136 -43.24 -7.99 2.89
CA THR A 136 -44.45 -7.62 3.65
C THR A 136 -45.10 -8.84 4.29
N ALA A 137 -45.55 -8.69 5.55
CA ALA A 137 -46.33 -9.69 6.25
C ALA A 137 -47.82 -9.67 5.87
N ALA A 138 -48.30 -8.66 5.14
CA ALA A 138 -49.72 -8.52 4.82
C ALA A 138 -50.25 -9.68 3.95
N ALA A 139 -51.24 -10.40 4.45
CA ALA A 139 -51.95 -11.47 3.75
C ALA A 139 -53.18 -10.96 2.98
N THR A 140 -53.72 -9.79 3.37
CA THR A 140 -54.90 -9.18 2.74
C THR A 140 -54.63 -7.76 2.23
N LEU A 141 -55.47 -7.30 1.30
CA LEU A 141 -55.44 -5.93 0.77
C LEU A 141 -55.66 -4.89 1.88
N ASP A 142 -56.52 -5.19 2.86
CA ASP A 142 -56.80 -4.33 4.00
C ASP A 142 -55.63 -4.27 4.99
N GLU A 143 -54.94 -5.39 5.23
CA GLU A 143 -53.68 -5.41 6.00
C GLU A 143 -52.59 -4.58 5.33
N LEU A 144 -52.44 -4.70 4.00
CA LEU A 144 -51.46 -3.92 3.25
C LEU A 144 -51.75 -2.41 3.34
N LYS A 145 -53.03 -2.00 3.27
CA LYS A 145 -53.45 -0.60 3.49
C LYS A 145 -53.13 -0.11 4.90
N LYS A 146 -53.34 -0.95 5.93
CA LYS A 146 -53.00 -0.63 7.32
C LYS A 146 -51.49 -0.51 7.54
N GLU A 147 -50.69 -1.38 6.92
CA GLU A 147 -49.22 -1.31 6.97
C GLU A 147 -48.74 0.00 6.34
N ILE A 148 -49.22 0.35 5.14
CA ILE A 148 -48.88 1.62 4.46
C ILE A 148 -49.26 2.84 5.32
N ALA A 149 -50.44 2.83 5.95
CA ALA A 149 -50.88 3.92 6.83
C ALA A 149 -49.97 4.06 8.07
N THR A 150 -49.44 2.94 8.58
CA THR A 150 -48.48 2.94 9.69
C THR A 150 -47.12 3.46 9.25
N LEU A 151 -46.61 3.01 8.10
CA LEU A 151 -45.36 3.50 7.51
C LEU A 151 -45.41 5.01 7.23
N LEU A 152 -46.55 5.54 6.76
CA LEU A 152 -46.76 6.98 6.59
C LEU A 152 -46.57 7.77 7.90
N ARG A 153 -47.13 7.26 9.01
CA ARG A 153 -46.97 7.89 10.33
C ARG A 153 -45.52 7.83 10.81
N LEU A 154 -44.86 6.67 10.65
CA LEU A 154 -43.46 6.49 11.04
C LEU A 154 -42.52 7.35 10.19
N GLU A 155 -42.76 7.45 8.88
CA GLU A 155 -42.00 8.34 7.98
C GLU A 155 -42.10 9.80 8.43
N ALA A 156 -43.31 10.27 8.77
CA ALA A 156 -43.52 11.63 9.26
C ALA A 156 -42.78 11.90 10.57
N LEU A 157 -42.82 10.94 11.51
CA LEU A 157 -42.08 11.04 12.77
C LEU A 157 -40.56 11.05 12.55
N ALA A 158 -40.04 10.20 11.67
CA ALA A 158 -38.62 10.18 11.30
C ALA A 158 -38.20 11.49 10.63
N ALA A 159 -39.05 12.06 9.77
CA ALA A 159 -38.82 13.35 9.14
C ALA A 159 -38.79 14.50 10.17
N GLU A 160 -39.64 14.46 11.19
CA GLU A 160 -39.66 15.43 12.29
C GLU A 160 -38.35 15.41 13.08
N VAL A 161 -37.92 14.23 13.53
CA VAL A 161 -36.64 14.04 14.25
C VAL A 161 -35.46 14.54 13.41
N ARG A 162 -35.42 14.16 12.13
CA ARG A 162 -34.40 14.59 11.17
C ARG A 162 -34.35 16.12 11.03
N ARG A 163 -35.49 16.79 10.92
CA ARG A 163 -35.58 18.26 10.76
C ARG A 163 -35.27 19.01 12.05
N ALA A 164 -35.60 18.45 13.21
CA ALA A 164 -35.31 19.04 14.51
C ALA A 164 -33.79 19.24 14.73
N GLY A 165 -32.95 18.45 14.07
CA GLY A 165 -31.49 18.55 14.12
C GLY A 165 -30.89 18.15 15.46
N GLN A 166 -31.71 17.66 16.40
CA GLN A 166 -31.34 17.24 17.75
C GLN A 166 -30.77 15.81 17.81
N ASP A 167 -30.06 15.38 16.77
CA ASP A 167 -29.40 14.07 16.75
C ASP A 167 -28.33 14.00 17.85
N THR A 168 -28.58 13.16 18.87
CA THR A 168 -27.72 13.01 20.06
C THR A 168 -26.43 12.31 19.71
N LYS A 169 -26.51 11.26 18.87
CA LYS A 169 -25.36 10.51 18.39
C LYS A 169 -24.40 11.38 17.56
N TRP A 170 -24.95 12.23 16.69
CA TRP A 170 -24.17 13.24 15.97
C TRP A 170 -23.49 14.23 16.92
N ARG A 171 -24.16 14.65 18.00
CA ARG A 171 -23.58 15.59 18.98
C ARG A 171 -22.34 15.00 19.64
N GLU A 172 -22.36 13.72 20.01
CA GLU A 172 -21.18 13.02 20.53
C GLU A 172 -20.04 12.97 19.52
N LEU A 173 -20.34 12.61 18.26
CA LEU A 173 -19.33 12.64 17.21
C LEU A 173 -18.77 14.06 17.01
N ALA A 174 -19.62 15.08 17.00
CA ALA A 174 -19.21 16.48 16.84
C ALA A 174 -18.32 16.95 18.00
N HIS A 175 -18.63 16.55 19.23
CA HIS A 175 -17.81 16.81 20.40
C HIS A 175 -16.42 16.16 20.24
N LEU A 176 -16.38 14.87 19.91
CA LEU A 176 -15.13 14.14 19.67
C LEU A 176 -14.30 14.75 18.54
N LEU A 177 -14.92 15.16 17.43
CA LEU A 177 -14.25 15.87 16.34
C LEU A 177 -13.65 17.20 16.82
N GLY A 178 -14.38 17.92 17.68
CA GLY A 178 -13.89 19.11 18.36
C GLY A 178 -12.66 18.82 19.22
N GLU A 179 -12.71 17.80 20.07
CA GLU A 179 -11.57 17.41 20.91
C GLU A 179 -10.34 17.00 20.09
N ILE A 180 -10.52 16.24 19.01
CA ILE A 180 -9.41 15.74 18.20
C ILE A 180 -8.74 16.86 17.38
N PHE A 181 -9.53 17.76 16.78
CA PHE A 181 -9.03 18.73 15.79
C PHE A 181 -8.80 20.15 16.34
N THR A 182 -9.24 20.46 17.57
CA THR A 182 -9.02 21.79 18.16
C THR A 182 -7.64 21.87 18.83
N PRO A 183 -6.79 22.87 18.52
CA PRO A 183 -5.48 23.00 19.15
C PRO A 183 -5.57 23.28 20.65
N ALA A 184 -4.73 22.61 21.45
CA ALA A 184 -4.68 22.76 22.92
C ALA A 184 -4.50 24.22 23.42
N GLY A 185 -4.01 25.14 22.57
CA GLY A 185 -3.83 26.56 22.91
C GLY A 185 -5.11 27.41 22.94
N VAL A 186 -6.26 26.90 22.47
CA VAL A 186 -7.55 27.63 22.48
C VAL A 186 -8.55 27.03 23.49
N GLY A 187 -8.37 25.77 23.89
CA GLY A 187 -9.27 25.01 24.78
C GLY A 187 -9.18 25.35 26.28
N GLY A 188 -8.63 26.51 26.65
CA GLY A 188 -8.49 26.93 28.05
C GLY A 188 -9.76 27.49 28.70
N ARG A 189 -10.91 27.49 28.02
CA ARG A 189 -12.17 28.04 28.54
C ARG A 189 -13.36 27.21 28.08
N LEU A 190 -13.63 26.15 28.83
CA LEU A 190 -14.86 25.37 29.01
C LEU A 190 -14.43 23.93 29.36
N GLN A 191 -13.67 23.79 30.44
CA GLN A 191 -13.54 22.51 31.13
C GLN A 191 -14.78 22.38 32.02
N GLU A 192 -15.82 21.72 31.52
CA GLU A 192 -16.62 20.87 32.40
C GLU A 192 -15.87 19.54 32.52
N GLU A 193 -15.69 19.06 33.75
CA GLU A 193 -15.07 17.77 34.05
C GLU A 193 -15.95 16.63 33.50
N ALA A 194 -15.81 16.30 32.22
CA ALA A 194 -16.24 15.02 31.70
C ALA A 194 -15.16 13.98 32.06
N VAL A 195 -15.45 13.15 33.07
CA VAL A 195 -14.60 12.04 33.49
C VAL A 195 -14.35 11.10 32.30
N PRO A 196 -13.10 10.77 31.93
CA PRO A 196 -12.84 9.78 30.89
C PRO A 196 -13.36 8.41 31.36
N TYR A 197 -14.42 7.93 30.71
CA TYR A 197 -14.98 6.61 30.97
C TYR A 197 -14.11 5.54 30.29
N GLY A 198 -13.36 4.80 31.11
CA GLY A 198 -12.71 3.54 30.74
C GLY A 198 -11.18 3.58 30.68
N ALA A 199 -10.56 2.85 31.63
CA ALA A 199 -9.16 2.44 31.75
C ALA A 199 -8.14 3.47 32.30
N GLY A 200 -8.00 3.53 33.64
CA GLY A 200 -6.78 3.98 34.32
C GLY A 200 -6.20 5.34 33.88
N PRO A 201 -4.95 5.68 34.23
CA PRO A 201 -4.28 6.89 33.77
C PRO A 201 -3.74 6.66 32.35
N ILE A 202 -4.62 6.44 31.38
CA ILE A 202 -4.24 6.42 29.96
C ILE A 202 -4.42 7.83 29.42
N ALA A 203 -3.36 8.38 28.82
CA ALA A 203 -3.41 9.71 28.24
C ALA A 203 -4.34 9.73 27.01
N PRO A 204 -5.28 10.71 26.90
CA PRO A 204 -6.08 10.89 25.71
C PRO A 204 -5.19 11.20 24.49
N PRO A 205 -5.66 10.94 23.26
CA PRO A 205 -4.89 11.26 22.06
C PRO A 205 -4.58 12.76 22.03
N THR A 206 -3.38 13.13 21.61
CA THR A 206 -2.97 14.54 21.58
C THR A 206 -3.77 15.28 20.49
N PRO A 207 -4.57 16.30 20.85
CA PRO A 207 -5.32 17.09 19.87
C PRO A 207 -4.38 17.74 18.86
N SER A 208 -4.69 17.58 17.57
CA SER A 208 -3.93 18.23 16.51
C SER A 208 -4.74 18.35 15.23
N PRO A 209 -4.68 19.49 14.53
CA PRO A 209 -5.32 19.65 13.23
C PRO A 209 -4.68 18.77 12.16
N ARG A 210 -3.58 18.07 12.45
CA ARG A 210 -2.93 17.12 11.54
C ARG A 210 -3.32 15.67 11.79
N GLN A 211 -4.19 15.42 12.77
CA GLN A 211 -4.72 14.09 13.03
C GLN A 211 -5.50 13.55 11.82
N LYS A 212 -5.54 12.23 11.70
CA LYS A 212 -6.27 11.52 10.64
C LYS A 212 -7.24 10.57 11.31
N LEU A 213 -8.52 10.77 11.06
CA LEU A 213 -9.61 10.01 11.67
C LEU A 213 -10.35 9.22 10.60
N VAL A 214 -10.61 7.95 10.89
CA VAL A 214 -11.50 7.10 10.09
C VAL A 214 -12.83 6.96 10.81
N VAL A 215 -13.94 7.15 10.11
CA VAL A 215 -15.28 6.94 10.65
C VAL A 215 -15.98 5.89 9.79
N PHE A 216 -16.39 4.80 10.43
CA PHE A 216 -17.13 3.71 9.79
C PHE A 216 -18.63 3.80 10.08
N THR A 217 -19.43 3.47 9.06
CA THR A 217 -20.88 3.28 9.16
C THR A 217 -21.33 2.14 8.24
N GLU A 218 -22.35 1.38 8.62
CA GLU A 218 -22.88 0.26 7.83
C GLU A 218 -23.61 0.75 6.57
N HIS A 219 -24.24 1.93 6.61
CA HIS A 219 -25.21 2.34 5.60
C HIS A 219 -24.80 3.60 4.83
N ARG A 220 -25.02 3.57 3.51
CA ARG A 220 -24.73 4.70 2.62
C ARG A 220 -25.54 5.96 2.97
N ASP A 221 -26.79 5.81 3.38
CA ASP A 221 -27.64 6.95 3.78
C ASP A 221 -27.06 7.69 4.99
N THR A 222 -26.54 6.95 5.98
CA THR A 222 -25.82 7.53 7.13
C THR A 222 -24.51 8.17 6.71
N LEU A 223 -23.76 7.55 5.78
CA LEU A 223 -22.53 8.15 5.25
C LEU A 223 -22.79 9.51 4.59
N ASN A 224 -23.82 9.62 3.74
CA ASN A 224 -24.18 10.88 3.08
C ASN A 224 -24.65 11.94 4.10
N TYR A 225 -25.39 11.52 5.13
CA TYR A 225 -25.77 12.40 6.23
C TYR A 225 -24.54 12.96 6.97
N LEU A 226 -23.60 12.09 7.33
CA LEU A 226 -22.36 12.48 7.99
C LEU A 226 -21.47 13.34 7.11
N GLU A 227 -21.43 13.12 5.80
CA GLU A 227 -20.69 13.96 4.86
C GLU A 227 -21.10 15.43 4.99
N GLY A 228 -22.40 15.71 4.90
CA GLY A 228 -22.93 17.08 5.04
C GLY A 228 -22.66 17.68 6.42
N ARG A 229 -22.81 16.90 7.48
CA ARG A 229 -22.66 17.36 8.87
C ARG A 229 -21.20 17.63 9.23
N ILE A 230 -20.29 16.71 8.93
CA ILE A 230 -18.84 16.86 9.16
C ILE A 230 -18.29 17.97 8.27
N GLY A 231 -18.66 18.01 6.99
CA GLY A 231 -18.23 19.07 6.08
C GLY A 231 -18.64 20.46 6.55
N SER A 232 -19.86 20.60 7.09
CA SER A 232 -20.35 21.85 7.67
C SER A 232 -19.62 22.21 8.97
N LEU A 233 -19.39 21.23 9.86
CA LEU A 233 -18.70 21.43 11.14
C LEU A 233 -17.24 21.89 10.94
N LEU A 234 -16.51 21.26 10.01
CA LEU A 234 -15.12 21.62 9.71
C LEU A 234 -14.99 22.89 8.87
N GLY A 235 -16.09 23.34 8.23
CA GLY A 235 -16.09 24.49 7.30
C GLY A 235 -15.21 24.30 6.07
N ARG A 236 -14.74 23.07 5.82
CA ARG A 236 -13.78 22.71 4.77
C ARG A 236 -14.17 21.37 4.16
N PRO A 237 -15.03 21.34 3.13
CA PRO A 237 -15.46 20.09 2.48
C PRO A 237 -14.28 19.25 1.98
N GLN A 238 -13.18 19.89 1.55
CA GLN A 238 -11.97 19.21 1.11
C GLN A 238 -11.23 18.43 2.21
N ALA A 239 -11.53 18.70 3.50
CA ALA A 239 -10.97 17.98 4.63
C ALA A 239 -11.56 16.58 4.81
N LEU A 240 -12.59 16.26 4.05
CA LEU A 240 -13.29 14.99 4.08
C LEU A 240 -13.10 14.23 2.76
N VAL A 241 -12.96 12.91 2.87
CA VAL A 241 -13.03 11.97 1.74
C VAL A 241 -13.95 10.80 2.07
N LEU A 242 -14.58 10.23 1.04
CA LEU A 242 -15.54 9.14 1.15
C LEU A 242 -15.02 7.87 0.50
N ILE A 243 -15.36 6.71 1.07
CA ILE A 243 -15.18 5.39 0.46
C ILE A 243 -16.45 4.54 0.66
N HIS A 244 -17.18 4.26 -0.43
CA HIS A 244 -18.38 3.43 -0.37
C HIS A 244 -18.51 2.42 -1.52
N GLY A 245 -19.38 1.41 -1.37
CA GLY A 245 -19.51 0.27 -2.31
C GLY A 245 -19.75 0.69 -3.77
N GLY A 246 -20.56 1.73 -3.98
CA GLY A 246 -20.84 2.27 -5.32
C GLY A 246 -19.72 3.07 -6.01
N MET A 247 -18.55 3.26 -5.38
CA MET A 247 -17.44 3.99 -6.00
C MET A 247 -16.65 3.11 -6.97
N GLY A 248 -16.25 3.69 -8.10
CA GLY A 248 -15.33 3.05 -9.05
C GLY A 248 -13.94 2.82 -8.42
N ARG A 249 -13.20 1.83 -8.94
CA ARG A 249 -11.87 1.45 -8.42
C ARG A 249 -10.88 2.62 -8.39
N GLU A 250 -10.86 3.43 -9.45
CA GLU A 250 -9.96 4.60 -9.55
C GLU A 250 -10.32 5.70 -8.55
N GLU A 251 -11.62 5.96 -8.37
CA GLU A 251 -12.11 6.97 -7.43
C GLU A 251 -11.79 6.60 -5.98
N ARG A 252 -11.97 5.31 -5.64
CA ARG A 252 -11.59 4.76 -4.33
C ARG A 252 -10.10 4.92 -4.04
N ARG A 253 -9.26 4.58 -5.02
CA ARG A 253 -7.79 4.75 -4.90
C ARG A 253 -7.41 6.22 -4.74
N LYS A 254 -8.04 7.13 -5.49
CA LYS A 254 -7.83 8.57 -5.34
C LYS A 254 -8.22 9.10 -3.95
N ALA A 255 -9.34 8.62 -3.40
CA ALA A 255 -9.75 8.98 -2.04
C ALA A 255 -8.74 8.47 -0.99
N GLN A 256 -8.26 7.23 -1.14
CA GLN A 256 -7.24 6.63 -0.30
C GLN A 256 -5.92 7.42 -0.34
N GLU A 257 -5.38 7.71 -1.53
CA GLU A 257 -4.12 8.45 -1.68
C GLU A 257 -4.20 9.86 -1.06
N ARG A 258 -5.32 10.55 -1.27
CA ARG A 258 -5.57 11.85 -0.62
C ARG A 258 -5.58 11.72 0.90
N PHE A 259 -6.25 10.70 1.45
CA PHE A 259 -6.25 10.47 2.90
C PHE A 259 -4.85 10.22 3.46
N LEU A 260 -4.03 9.43 2.76
CA LEU A 260 -2.68 9.09 3.21
C LEU A 260 -1.72 10.28 3.19
N HIS A 261 -1.74 11.08 2.11
CA HIS A 261 -0.64 12.02 1.81
C HIS A 261 -1.04 13.49 1.69
N ASP A 262 -2.32 13.83 1.53
CA ASP A 262 -2.77 15.23 1.48
C ASP A 262 -2.98 15.78 2.90
N PRO A 263 -2.21 16.80 3.34
CA PRO A 263 -2.35 17.36 4.69
C PRO A 263 -3.68 18.11 4.91
N GLU A 264 -4.42 18.45 3.84
CA GLU A 264 -5.72 19.12 4.00
C GLU A 264 -6.84 18.14 4.35
N VAL A 265 -6.70 16.85 4.04
CA VAL A 265 -7.68 15.81 4.38
C VAL A 265 -7.47 15.38 5.83
N GLN A 266 -8.52 15.35 6.64
CA GLN A 266 -8.47 14.98 8.05
C GLN A 266 -9.34 13.77 8.36
N VAL A 267 -10.49 13.64 7.69
CA VAL A 267 -11.49 12.60 7.96
C VAL A 267 -11.71 11.75 6.72
N LEU A 268 -11.78 10.43 6.92
CA LEU A 268 -12.27 9.48 5.92
C LEU A 268 -13.53 8.80 6.44
N LEU A 269 -14.64 8.97 5.73
CA LEU A 269 -15.89 8.24 6.00
C LEU A 269 -15.95 7.01 5.09
N ALA A 270 -16.21 5.84 5.68
CA ALA A 270 -16.29 4.60 4.92
C ALA A 270 -17.50 3.73 5.29
N THR A 271 -18.05 3.05 4.28
CA THR A 271 -18.93 1.88 4.51
C THR A 271 -18.13 0.59 4.55
N ASP A 272 -18.61 -0.43 5.26
CA ASP A 272 -17.99 -1.77 5.31
C ASP A 272 -17.67 -2.29 3.90
N ALA A 273 -18.68 -2.31 3.02
CA ALA A 273 -18.59 -2.83 1.65
C ALA A 273 -17.52 -2.21 0.73
N ALA A 274 -16.87 -1.11 1.14
CA ALA A 274 -15.74 -0.53 0.42
C ALA A 274 -14.49 -0.31 1.27
N GLY A 275 -14.58 -0.59 2.58
CA GLY A 275 -13.48 -0.61 3.53
C GLY A 275 -12.67 -1.92 3.50
N GLU A 276 -13.15 -2.95 2.80
CA GLU A 276 -12.38 -4.17 2.60
C GLU A 276 -11.14 -3.96 1.72
N GLY A 277 -10.01 -4.52 2.18
CA GLY A 277 -8.75 -4.56 1.43
C GLY A 277 -7.98 -3.23 1.36
N ILE A 278 -8.52 -2.12 1.85
CA ILE A 278 -7.80 -0.83 1.88
C ILE A 278 -6.80 -0.75 3.04
N ASN A 279 -5.73 0.03 2.84
CA ASN A 279 -4.74 0.32 3.87
C ASN A 279 -4.94 1.75 4.39
N LEU A 280 -5.30 1.87 5.67
CA LEU A 280 -5.57 3.14 6.35
C LEU A 280 -4.61 3.42 7.51
N GLN A 281 -3.47 2.74 7.57
CA GLN A 281 -2.44 2.87 8.63
C GLN A 281 -1.94 4.29 8.90
N ARG A 282 -2.23 5.27 8.01
CA ARG A 282 -1.99 6.69 8.30
C ARG A 282 -2.78 7.18 9.52
N ALA A 283 -3.97 6.65 9.71
CA ALA A 283 -4.81 6.94 10.86
C ALA A 283 -4.50 5.97 11.99
N HIS A 284 -4.52 6.49 13.21
CA HIS A 284 -4.55 5.71 14.45
C HIS A 284 -5.82 6.00 15.25
N LEU A 285 -6.71 6.86 14.73
CA LEU A 285 -7.98 7.22 15.33
C LEU A 285 -9.10 6.63 14.48
N MET A 286 -10.03 5.90 15.11
CA MET A 286 -11.17 5.28 14.44
C MET A 286 -12.45 5.42 15.25
N VAL A 287 -13.54 5.84 14.61
CA VAL A 287 -14.89 5.85 15.20
C VAL A 287 -15.77 4.85 14.47
N ASN A 288 -16.37 3.95 15.22
CA ASN A 288 -17.54 3.21 14.75
C ASN A 288 -18.77 4.05 15.07
N TYR A 289 -19.33 4.67 14.03
CA TYR A 289 -20.57 5.41 14.18
C TYR A 289 -21.72 4.45 14.49
N ASP A 290 -21.79 3.31 13.83
CA ASP A 290 -22.69 2.21 14.18
C ASP A 290 -21.91 0.90 14.31
N LEU A 291 -22.44 -0.01 15.14
CA LEU A 291 -21.82 -1.27 15.46
C LEU A 291 -22.41 -2.39 14.61
N PRO A 292 -21.58 -3.18 13.91
CA PRO A 292 -22.05 -4.30 13.14
C PRO A 292 -22.54 -5.42 14.07
N TRP A 293 -23.61 -6.10 13.63
CA TRP A 293 -24.18 -7.24 14.37
C TRP A 293 -23.31 -8.51 14.29
N ASN A 294 -22.26 -8.48 13.47
CA ASN A 294 -21.22 -9.50 13.39
C ASN A 294 -19.89 -8.97 13.98
N PRO A 295 -19.40 -9.54 15.10
CA PRO A 295 -18.14 -9.13 15.74
C PRO A 295 -16.90 -9.18 14.84
N ASN A 296 -16.88 -10.09 13.84
CA ASN A 296 -15.78 -10.18 12.90
C ASN A 296 -15.58 -8.87 12.13
N ARG A 297 -16.68 -8.19 11.76
CA ARG A 297 -16.62 -6.90 11.05
C ARG A 297 -15.96 -5.82 11.90
N LEU A 298 -16.19 -5.82 13.21
CA LEU A 298 -15.57 -4.88 14.14
C LEU A 298 -14.03 -5.02 14.11
N GLU A 299 -13.53 -6.26 14.15
CA GLU A 299 -12.09 -6.52 14.06
C GLU A 299 -11.54 -6.19 12.68
N GLN A 300 -12.27 -6.52 11.61
CA GLN A 300 -11.86 -6.18 10.25
C GLN A 300 -11.74 -4.67 10.04
N ARG A 301 -12.65 -3.84 10.60
CA ARG A 301 -12.56 -2.38 10.58
C ARG A 301 -11.29 -1.91 11.29
N PHE A 302 -11.02 -2.44 12.48
CA PHE A 302 -9.86 -2.04 13.27
C PHE A 302 -8.54 -2.49 12.61
N GLY A 303 -8.54 -3.68 12.01
CA GLY A 303 -7.46 -4.20 11.17
C GLY A 303 -7.19 -3.38 9.89
N ARG A 304 -7.93 -2.30 9.61
CA ARG A 304 -7.58 -1.33 8.55
C ARG A 304 -6.53 -0.30 9.01
N ILE A 305 -6.50 0.01 10.31
CA ILE A 305 -5.56 0.97 10.93
C ILE A 305 -4.50 0.29 11.81
N HIS A 306 -4.82 -0.87 12.38
CA HIS A 306 -3.93 -1.65 13.25
C HIS A 306 -3.30 -2.80 12.46
N ARG A 307 -2.13 -2.53 11.88
CA ARG A 307 -1.35 -3.47 11.05
C ARG A 307 0.14 -3.26 11.30
N ILE A 308 0.96 -4.25 10.91
CA ILE A 308 2.42 -4.19 10.99
C ILE A 308 2.93 -2.89 10.33
N GLY A 309 3.70 -2.09 11.07
CA GLY A 309 4.21 -0.79 10.65
C GLY A 309 3.48 0.42 11.24
N GLN A 310 2.36 0.23 11.95
CA GLN A 310 1.76 1.28 12.76
C GLN A 310 2.62 1.57 13.99
N THR A 311 2.97 2.84 14.21
CA THR A 311 3.81 3.27 15.32
C THR A 311 3.04 3.93 16.45
N GLU A 312 1.87 4.49 16.15
CA GLU A 312 1.03 5.20 17.09
C GLU A 312 0.06 4.24 17.81
N VAL A 313 -0.32 4.60 19.03
CA VAL A 313 -1.37 3.89 19.77
C VAL A 313 -2.69 4.07 19.01
N CYS A 314 -3.39 2.97 18.76
CA CYS A 314 -4.66 3.01 18.02
C CYS A 314 -5.84 3.22 18.97
N HIS A 315 -6.59 4.30 18.79
CA HIS A 315 -7.79 4.64 19.54
C HIS A 315 -9.05 4.30 18.73
N LEU A 316 -9.98 3.60 19.36
CA LEU A 316 -11.25 3.17 18.78
C LEU A 316 -12.42 3.65 19.65
N TRP A 317 -13.33 4.46 19.10
CA TRP A 317 -14.56 4.85 19.79
C TRP A 317 -15.78 4.12 19.21
N ASN A 318 -16.56 3.49 20.07
CA ASN A 318 -17.81 2.80 19.74
C ASN A 318 -18.98 3.59 20.32
N LEU A 319 -19.80 4.21 19.47
CA LEU A 319 -20.99 4.96 19.89
C LEU A 319 -22.15 4.00 20.20
N VAL A 320 -22.66 4.01 21.44
CA VAL A 320 -23.69 3.09 21.92
C VAL A 320 -24.84 3.82 22.61
N ALA A 321 -26.09 3.56 22.21
CA ALA A 321 -27.26 4.21 22.81
C ALA A 321 -27.68 3.50 24.12
N GLU A 322 -27.71 4.20 25.25
CA GLU A 322 -27.88 3.60 26.59
C GLU A 322 -29.27 3.06 26.90
N GLU A 323 -30.28 3.49 26.14
CA GLU A 323 -31.70 3.24 26.41
C GLU A 323 -32.34 2.36 25.32
N THR A 324 -31.50 1.70 24.51
CA THR A 324 -31.93 0.79 23.45
C THR A 324 -31.69 -0.65 23.85
N ARG A 325 -32.53 -1.57 23.36
CA ARG A 325 -32.43 -3.01 23.64
C ARG A 325 -31.09 -3.58 23.15
N GLU A 326 -30.62 -3.12 21.99
CA GLU A 326 -29.34 -3.48 21.41
C GLU A 326 -28.17 -2.85 22.15
N GLY A 327 -28.33 -1.61 22.62
CA GLY A 327 -27.29 -0.91 23.37
C GLY A 327 -26.90 -1.63 24.67
N ASP A 328 -27.86 -2.22 25.36
CA ASP A 328 -27.61 -3.06 26.54
C ASP A 328 -26.74 -4.30 26.20
N VAL A 329 -27.04 -4.98 25.09
CA VAL A 329 -26.27 -6.13 24.59
C VAL A 329 -24.85 -5.70 24.22
N TYR A 330 -24.70 -4.62 23.45
CA TYR A 330 -23.39 -4.10 23.04
C TYR A 330 -22.55 -3.63 24.20
N ARG A 331 -23.13 -2.92 25.17
CA ARG A 331 -22.42 -2.46 26.37
C ARG A 331 -21.81 -3.66 27.11
N ARG A 332 -22.61 -4.71 27.34
CA ARG A 332 -22.13 -5.91 28.04
C ARG A 332 -21.06 -6.65 27.25
N LEU A 333 -21.23 -6.77 25.93
CA LEU A 333 -20.25 -7.42 25.05
C LEU A 333 -18.91 -6.69 25.07
N LEU A 334 -18.92 -5.36 24.91
CA LEU A 334 -17.71 -4.54 24.87
C LEU A 334 -16.99 -4.54 26.23
N GLU A 335 -17.73 -4.46 27.34
CA GLU A 335 -17.18 -4.63 28.69
C GLU A 335 -16.45 -5.97 28.84
N LYS A 336 -17.06 -7.07 28.40
CA LYS A 336 -16.47 -8.42 28.51
C LYS A 336 -15.27 -8.63 27.61
N ILE A 337 -15.29 -8.11 26.39
CA ILE A 337 -14.13 -8.15 25.49
C ILE A 337 -12.94 -7.41 26.13
N GLU A 338 -13.16 -6.26 26.75
CA GLU A 338 -12.11 -5.49 27.40
C GLU A 338 -11.57 -6.18 28.67
N GLU A 339 -12.44 -6.80 29.48
CA GLU A 339 -12.01 -7.64 30.61
C GLU A 339 -11.10 -8.80 30.14
N ALA A 340 -11.53 -9.53 29.12
CA ALA A 340 -10.77 -10.64 28.57
C ALA A 340 -9.44 -10.16 27.95
N ARG A 341 -9.44 -9.02 27.26
CA ARG A 341 -8.26 -8.41 26.66
C ARG A 341 -7.18 -8.14 27.70
N ARG A 342 -7.55 -7.57 28.86
CA ARG A 342 -6.62 -7.32 29.98
C ARG A 342 -6.05 -8.63 30.54
N ALA A 343 -6.85 -9.67 30.62
CA ALA A 343 -6.42 -10.97 31.13
C ALA A 343 -5.51 -11.76 30.17
N LEU A 344 -5.67 -11.57 28.86
CA LEU A 344 -4.99 -12.35 27.81
C LEU A 344 -3.90 -11.58 27.04
N GLY A 345 -3.54 -10.37 27.51
CA GLY A 345 -2.43 -9.58 26.96
C GLY A 345 -2.68 -9.07 25.53
N GLY A 346 -3.93 -8.74 25.19
CA GLY A 346 -4.28 -8.13 23.89
C GLY A 346 -4.62 -9.10 22.75
N ARG A 347 -4.49 -10.43 22.94
CA ARG A 347 -4.73 -11.46 21.90
C ARG A 347 -6.19 -11.88 21.70
N VAL A 348 -7.13 -11.31 22.47
CA VAL A 348 -8.57 -11.64 22.39
C VAL A 348 -9.18 -11.28 21.04
N PHE A 349 -8.65 -10.25 20.40
CA PHE A 349 -9.16 -9.75 19.14
C PHE A 349 -8.85 -10.69 17.96
N ASP A 350 -7.80 -11.52 18.06
CA ASP A 350 -7.43 -12.51 17.04
C ASP A 350 -8.49 -13.63 16.88
N VAL A 351 -9.39 -13.76 17.86
CA VAL A 351 -10.39 -14.83 17.94
C VAL A 351 -11.84 -14.33 17.95
N LEU A 352 -12.06 -13.00 17.82
CA LEU A 352 -13.41 -12.39 17.84
C LEU A 352 -14.36 -12.96 16.79
N GLY A 353 -13.85 -13.28 15.60
CA GLY A 353 -14.66 -13.83 14.51
C GLY A 353 -15.16 -15.26 14.75
N LYS A 354 -14.66 -15.94 15.79
CA LYS A 354 -15.07 -17.31 16.17
C LYS A 354 -15.91 -17.35 17.44
N LEU A 355 -16.26 -16.21 18.02
CA LEU A 355 -17.10 -16.18 19.22
C LEU A 355 -18.48 -16.73 18.92
N GLN A 356 -18.89 -17.72 19.71
CA GLN A 356 -20.23 -18.26 19.73
C GLN A 356 -20.82 -18.05 21.13
N PHE A 357 -22.07 -17.60 21.18
CA PHE A 357 -22.77 -17.35 22.44
C PHE A 357 -23.80 -18.46 22.65
N GLU A 358 -23.44 -19.46 23.45
CA GLU A 358 -24.27 -20.67 23.66
C GLU A 358 -24.62 -21.39 22.35
N GLY A 359 -23.67 -21.43 21.41
CA GLY A 359 -23.85 -22.03 20.08
C GLY A 359 -24.61 -21.16 19.07
N ARG A 360 -24.94 -19.91 19.42
CA ARG A 360 -25.69 -18.96 18.58
C ARG A 360 -24.85 -17.73 18.21
N PRO A 361 -25.07 -17.09 17.05
CA PRO A 361 -24.43 -15.85 16.66
C PRO A 361 -24.99 -14.63 17.42
N LEU A 362 -24.21 -13.54 17.49
CA LEU A 362 -24.62 -12.29 18.17
C LEU A 362 -25.93 -11.71 17.59
N ARG A 363 -26.11 -11.82 16.27
CA ARG A 363 -27.34 -11.39 15.58
C ARG A 363 -28.60 -11.97 16.22
N GLU A 364 -28.60 -13.25 16.53
CA GLU A 364 -29.77 -13.91 17.12
C GLU A 364 -30.09 -13.39 18.52
N LEU A 365 -29.06 -13.10 19.32
CA LEU A 365 -29.23 -12.46 20.63
C LEU A 365 -29.83 -11.06 20.50
N LEU A 366 -29.41 -10.28 19.49
CA LEU A 366 -29.94 -8.95 19.21
C LEU A 366 -31.41 -9.01 18.74
N ILE A 367 -31.77 -9.95 17.87
CA ILE A 367 -33.17 -10.18 17.48
C ILE A 367 -34.01 -10.55 18.70
N GLU A 368 -33.51 -11.44 19.54
CA GLU A 368 -34.19 -11.84 20.77
C GLU A 368 -34.38 -10.66 21.73
N ALA A 369 -33.36 -9.81 21.90
CA ALA A 369 -33.43 -8.58 22.67
C ALA A 369 -34.51 -7.63 22.12
N VAL A 370 -34.54 -7.42 20.81
CA VAL A 370 -35.53 -6.55 20.15
C VAL A 370 -36.95 -7.09 20.32
N ARG A 371 -37.16 -8.40 20.29
CA ARG A 371 -38.50 -9.00 20.39
C ARG A 371 -39.01 -9.11 21.82
N TYR A 372 -38.15 -9.53 22.74
CA TYR A 372 -38.54 -9.99 24.08
C TYR A 372 -37.79 -9.31 25.23
N GLY A 373 -36.97 -8.28 24.95
CA GLY A 373 -36.13 -7.60 25.94
C GLY A 373 -36.88 -6.94 27.11
N ASP A 374 -38.19 -6.74 26.99
CA ASP A 374 -39.04 -6.24 28.09
C ASP A 374 -39.22 -7.30 29.22
N ARG A 375 -38.93 -8.58 28.94
CA ARG A 375 -39.03 -9.67 29.91
C ARG A 375 -37.74 -9.77 30.73
N PRO A 376 -37.79 -9.65 32.08
CA PRO A 376 -36.59 -9.69 32.93
C PRO A 376 -35.78 -10.99 32.78
N GLU A 377 -36.46 -12.11 32.59
CA GLU A 377 -35.85 -13.44 32.40
C GLU A 377 -35.01 -13.52 31.12
N VAL A 378 -35.50 -12.93 30.02
CA VAL A 378 -34.80 -12.89 28.74
C VAL A 378 -33.55 -12.03 28.85
N ARG A 379 -33.66 -10.85 29.47
CA ARG A 379 -32.52 -9.95 29.70
C ARG A 379 -31.41 -10.63 30.52
N ALA A 380 -31.78 -11.36 31.56
CA ALA A 380 -30.83 -12.12 32.38
C ALA A 380 -30.14 -13.25 31.58
N ARG A 381 -30.89 -13.95 30.72
CA ARG A 381 -30.33 -14.98 29.83
C ARG A 381 -29.34 -14.39 28.82
N LEU A 382 -29.72 -13.32 28.12
CA LEU A 382 -28.84 -12.66 27.15
C LEU A 382 -27.54 -12.18 27.79
N THR A 383 -27.63 -11.61 28.98
CA THR A 383 -26.45 -11.19 29.76
C THR A 383 -25.53 -12.38 30.02
N ARG A 384 -26.08 -13.50 30.53
CA ARG A 384 -25.32 -14.72 30.82
C ARG A 384 -24.68 -15.32 29.56
N ALA A 385 -25.39 -15.34 28.44
CA ALA A 385 -24.88 -15.87 27.17
C ALA A 385 -23.64 -15.09 26.70
N ILE A 386 -23.64 -13.75 26.85
CA ILE A 386 -22.49 -12.89 26.56
C ILE A 386 -21.33 -13.17 27.51
N GLU A 387 -21.62 -13.30 28.81
CA GLU A 387 -20.59 -13.59 29.82
C GLU A 387 -19.87 -14.91 29.56
N ASN A 388 -20.62 -15.95 29.18
CA ASN A 388 -20.09 -17.27 28.87
C ASN A 388 -19.33 -17.30 27.54
N GLY A 389 -19.84 -16.63 26.50
CA GLY A 389 -19.23 -16.64 25.17
C GLY A 389 -17.89 -15.92 25.08
N VAL A 390 -17.55 -15.08 26.07
CA VAL A 390 -16.26 -14.35 26.16
C VAL A 390 -15.42 -14.87 27.34
N ASP A 391 -15.62 -16.12 27.76
CA ASP A 391 -14.87 -16.71 28.87
C ASP A 391 -13.41 -17.04 28.50
N ARG A 392 -12.52 -16.87 29.47
CA ARG A 392 -11.06 -16.96 29.31
C ARG A 392 -10.56 -18.32 28.78
N PRO A 393 -11.02 -19.48 29.28
CA PRO A 393 -10.53 -20.78 28.82
C PRO A 393 -10.85 -21.04 27.35
N GLN A 394 -12.03 -20.60 26.89
CA GLN A 394 -12.48 -20.77 25.51
C GLN A 394 -11.66 -19.91 24.55
N LEU A 395 -11.39 -18.66 24.92
CA LEU A 395 -10.50 -17.76 24.17
C LEU A 395 -9.07 -18.32 24.06
N GLN A 396 -8.56 -18.90 25.14
CA GLN A 396 -7.21 -19.45 25.17
C GLN A 396 -7.06 -20.69 24.27
N ALA A 397 -8.07 -21.58 24.27
CA ALA A 397 -8.10 -22.73 23.36
C ALA A 397 -8.08 -22.33 21.88
N LEU A 398 -8.83 -21.28 21.51
CA LEU A 398 -8.85 -20.75 20.13
C LEU A 398 -7.52 -20.15 19.69
N ILE A 399 -6.77 -19.54 20.62
CA ILE A 399 -5.43 -18.99 20.34
C ILE A 399 -4.41 -20.12 20.11
N GLU A 400 -4.49 -21.20 20.90
CA GLU A 400 -3.56 -22.34 20.82
C GLU A 400 -3.72 -23.13 19.51
N GLU A 401 -4.94 -23.21 18.96
CA GLU A 401 -5.24 -23.86 17.67
C GLU A 401 -4.52 -23.21 16.47
N HIS A 402 -4.23 -21.90 16.51
CA HIS A 402 -3.72 -21.12 15.38
C HIS A 402 -2.19 -20.96 15.32
N ALA A 403 -1.45 -21.39 16.34
CA ALA A 403 0.00 -21.17 16.44
C ALA A 403 0.87 -22.10 15.54
N LEU A 404 0.27 -23.05 14.84
CA LEU A 404 0.96 -24.10 14.07
C LEU A 404 1.09 -23.77 12.58
N ALA A 405 1.96 -22.80 12.25
CA ALA A 405 2.51 -22.69 10.89
C ALA A 405 3.90 -22.04 10.91
N HIS A 406 4.96 -22.83 10.71
CA HIS A 406 6.31 -22.35 10.40
C HIS A 406 6.94 -23.21 9.32
N ASP A 407 7.24 -22.61 8.16
CA ASP A 407 8.15 -23.17 7.18
C ASP A 407 9.54 -22.56 7.39
N ALA A 408 10.55 -23.41 7.63
CA ALA A 408 11.94 -23.00 7.75
C ALA A 408 12.66 -23.09 6.39
N MET A 409 13.38 -22.03 6.01
CA MET A 409 14.28 -22.04 4.83
C MET A 409 15.69 -22.51 5.18
N ASP A 410 16.33 -23.21 4.23
CA ASP A 410 17.72 -23.70 4.27
C ASP A 410 18.77 -22.56 4.29
N ALA A 411 19.73 -22.64 5.22
CA ALA A 411 20.75 -21.62 5.51
C ALA A 411 21.71 -21.33 4.34
N SER A 412 22.02 -22.32 3.50
CA SER A 412 22.94 -22.15 2.36
C SER A 412 22.35 -21.27 1.25
N ARG A 413 21.04 -21.42 1.00
CA ARG A 413 20.28 -20.54 0.09
C ARG A 413 20.13 -19.13 0.63
N VAL A 414 19.92 -18.98 1.94
CA VAL A 414 19.84 -17.66 2.60
C VAL A 414 21.14 -16.88 2.43
N ALA A 415 22.31 -17.52 2.55
CA ALA A 415 23.60 -16.86 2.36
C ALA A 415 23.80 -16.35 0.91
N ARG A 416 23.47 -17.16 -0.10
CA ARG A 416 23.58 -16.73 -1.52
C ARG A 416 22.61 -15.60 -1.85
N VAL A 417 21.38 -15.67 -1.33
CA VAL A 417 20.39 -14.60 -1.47
C VAL A 417 20.88 -13.32 -0.79
N ARG A 418 21.50 -13.43 0.39
CA ARG A 418 22.11 -12.27 1.07
C ARG A 418 23.24 -11.64 0.24
N GLU A 419 24.15 -12.43 -0.34
CA GLU A 419 25.19 -11.86 -1.21
C GLU A 419 24.61 -11.14 -2.43
N GLU A 420 23.59 -11.71 -3.06
CA GLU A 420 22.88 -11.06 -4.17
C GLU A 420 22.17 -9.77 -3.73
N MET A 421 21.58 -9.76 -2.52
CA MET A 421 21.00 -8.56 -1.92
C MET A 421 22.05 -7.49 -1.62
N GLU A 422 23.21 -7.86 -1.06
CA GLU A 422 24.31 -6.94 -0.77
C GLU A 422 24.81 -6.25 -2.06
N ARG A 423 25.05 -7.01 -3.14
CA ARG A 423 25.45 -6.44 -4.44
C ARG A 423 24.36 -5.54 -5.02
N ALA A 424 23.09 -5.94 -4.91
CA ALA A 424 21.97 -5.16 -5.43
C ALA A 424 21.77 -3.85 -4.64
N GLU A 425 22.00 -3.86 -3.33
CA GLU A 425 21.90 -2.67 -2.47
C GLU A 425 23.04 -1.69 -2.72
N ALA A 426 24.29 -2.16 -2.88
CA ALA A 426 25.41 -1.29 -3.27
C ALA A 426 25.15 -0.60 -4.61
N ARG A 427 24.55 -1.33 -5.57
CA ARG A 427 24.24 -0.86 -6.93
C ARG A 427 22.88 -0.16 -7.05
N ARG A 428 22.18 0.08 -5.93
CA ARG A 428 20.81 0.60 -5.98
C ARG A 428 20.82 2.07 -6.39
N LEU A 429 20.03 2.40 -7.42
CA LEU A 429 19.80 3.80 -7.85
C LEU A 429 19.08 4.62 -6.76
N GLN A 430 18.26 3.95 -5.95
CA GLN A 430 17.57 4.54 -4.81
C GLN A 430 18.39 4.31 -3.53
N PRO A 431 18.51 5.30 -2.62
CA PRO A 431 17.81 6.58 -2.62
C PRO A 431 18.51 7.70 -3.41
N HIS A 432 19.83 7.72 -3.43
CA HIS A 432 20.60 8.93 -3.72
C HIS A 432 20.50 9.42 -5.17
N TYR A 433 20.57 8.54 -6.18
CA TYR A 433 20.45 8.96 -7.58
C TYR A 433 19.05 9.46 -7.90
N ILE A 434 18.03 8.76 -7.40
CA ILE A 434 16.62 9.13 -7.63
C ILE A 434 16.28 10.42 -6.92
N GLU A 435 16.72 10.59 -5.67
CA GLU A 435 16.54 11.83 -4.91
C GLU A 435 17.17 13.02 -5.64
N SER A 436 18.47 12.92 -5.96
CA SER A 436 19.22 13.97 -6.65
C SER A 436 18.56 14.37 -7.98
N PHE A 437 18.21 13.37 -8.81
CA PHE A 437 17.50 13.60 -10.07
C PHE A 437 16.13 14.25 -9.85
N PHE A 438 15.29 13.67 -8.98
CA PHE A 438 13.91 14.11 -8.80
C PHE A 438 13.86 15.55 -8.30
N LEU A 439 14.67 15.89 -7.30
CA LEU A 439 14.69 17.24 -6.72
C LEU A 439 15.04 18.29 -7.78
N GLU A 440 16.03 18.01 -8.64
CA GLU A 440 16.45 18.92 -9.70
C GLU A 440 15.43 18.99 -10.85
N ALA A 441 14.98 17.84 -11.36
CA ALA A 441 14.01 17.77 -12.43
C ALA A 441 12.66 18.41 -12.04
N PHE A 442 12.18 18.14 -10.83
CA PHE A 442 10.93 18.70 -10.32
C PHE A 442 11.00 20.24 -10.22
N ARG A 443 12.13 20.80 -9.77
CA ARG A 443 12.35 22.27 -9.76
C ARG A 443 12.32 22.86 -11.17
N ARG A 444 12.99 22.23 -12.15
CA ARG A 444 13.00 22.67 -13.55
C ARG A 444 11.62 22.59 -14.21
N LEU A 445 10.76 21.69 -13.75
CA LEU A 445 9.36 21.59 -14.16
C LEU A 445 8.44 22.62 -13.46
N GLY A 446 9.00 23.50 -12.62
CA GLY A 446 8.27 24.55 -11.90
C GLY A 446 7.73 24.10 -10.54
N GLY A 447 8.12 22.92 -10.06
CA GLY A 447 7.74 22.40 -8.76
C GLY A 447 8.58 22.99 -7.64
N THR A 448 7.98 23.11 -6.45
CA THR A 448 8.68 23.58 -5.25
C THR A 448 8.58 22.55 -4.14
N LEU A 449 9.71 22.27 -3.49
CA LEU A 449 9.80 21.33 -2.38
C LEU A 449 10.66 21.92 -1.27
N ARG A 450 10.27 21.67 -0.02
CA ARG A 450 10.95 22.17 1.17
C ARG A 450 11.32 21.01 2.07
N GLN A 451 12.60 20.90 2.43
CA GLN A 451 13.03 19.92 3.40
C GLN A 451 12.52 20.33 4.78
N ARG A 452 11.80 19.43 5.46
CA ARG A 452 11.22 19.68 6.80
C ARG A 452 11.95 18.90 7.88
N GLU A 453 12.27 17.66 7.58
CA GLU A 453 13.16 16.82 8.36
C GLU A 453 14.33 16.35 7.46
N PRO A 454 15.45 15.85 8.01
CA PRO A 454 16.53 15.26 7.21
C PRO A 454 15.98 14.29 6.15
N ARG A 455 16.23 14.59 4.86
CA ARG A 455 15.81 13.79 3.69
C ARG A 455 14.30 13.54 3.55
N ARG A 456 13.46 14.37 4.20
CA ARG A 456 12.00 14.34 4.08
C ARG A 456 11.50 15.70 3.61
N TYR A 457 10.77 15.71 2.50
CA TYR A 457 10.39 16.93 1.80
C TYR A 457 8.88 17.12 1.79
N GLU A 458 8.44 18.36 1.97
CA GLU A 458 7.06 18.79 1.78
C GLU A 458 6.88 19.38 0.39
N ILE A 459 5.81 19.00 -0.30
CA ILE A 459 5.39 19.58 -1.57
C ILE A 459 4.05 20.29 -1.37
N THR A 460 4.06 21.62 -1.35
CA THR A 460 2.84 22.41 -1.14
C THR A 460 1.98 22.51 -2.40
N ASN A 461 2.59 22.44 -3.58
CA ASN A 461 1.91 22.46 -4.86
C ASN A 461 2.72 21.68 -5.93
N VAL A 462 2.08 20.70 -6.56
CA VAL A 462 2.59 19.99 -7.73
C VAL A 462 2.10 20.71 -8.99
N PRO A 463 3.00 21.09 -9.94
CA PRO A 463 2.63 21.77 -11.17
C PRO A 463 1.56 21.02 -11.98
N ALA A 464 0.64 21.76 -12.59
CA ALA A 464 -0.47 21.17 -13.36
C ALA A 464 0.01 20.29 -14.53
N THR A 465 1.15 20.62 -15.15
CA THR A 465 1.79 19.81 -16.20
C THR A 465 2.15 18.41 -15.70
N VAL A 466 2.73 18.30 -14.51
CA VAL A 466 3.09 17.01 -13.87
C VAL A 466 1.82 16.23 -13.52
N ARG A 467 0.81 16.87 -12.93
CA ARG A 467 -0.46 16.22 -12.57
C ARG A 467 -1.24 15.73 -13.79
N ASN A 468 -1.21 16.47 -14.88
CA ASN A 468 -1.92 16.11 -16.10
C ASN A 468 -1.20 15.00 -16.88
N ARG A 469 0.14 14.94 -16.80
CA ARG A 469 0.93 13.89 -17.45
C ARG A 469 0.58 12.51 -16.88
N ASP A 470 0.44 12.41 -15.57
CA ASP A 470 0.00 11.16 -14.91
C ASP A 470 -1.31 10.61 -15.50
N ARG A 471 -2.29 11.47 -15.83
CA ARG A 471 -3.53 11.02 -16.49
C ARG A 471 -3.34 10.41 -17.88
N GLN A 472 -2.19 10.65 -18.51
CA GLN A 472 -1.88 10.17 -19.87
C GLN A 472 -1.04 8.89 -19.83
N ILE A 473 -0.11 8.78 -18.88
CA ILE A 473 0.87 7.68 -18.82
C ILE A 473 0.66 6.73 -17.64
N GLY A 474 -0.05 7.16 -16.61
CA GLY A 474 -0.17 6.48 -15.34
C GLY A 474 -1.11 5.28 -15.40
N ALA A 475 -0.64 4.15 -14.87
CA ALA A 475 -1.45 2.97 -14.64
C ALA A 475 -1.52 2.69 -13.14
N GLY A 476 -2.26 3.50 -12.37
CA GLY A 476 -2.34 3.22 -10.95
C GLY A 476 -2.96 4.29 -10.06
N GLU A 477 -2.09 5.00 -9.35
CA GLU A 477 -2.36 5.99 -8.32
C GLU A 477 -2.27 7.40 -8.91
N PRO A 478 -3.13 8.34 -8.51
CA PRO A 478 -3.09 9.68 -9.07
C PRO A 478 -1.98 10.54 -8.45
N VAL A 479 -1.35 11.38 -9.27
CA VAL A 479 -0.48 12.44 -8.75
C VAL A 479 -1.33 13.50 -8.01
N LEU A 480 -1.03 13.68 -6.72
CA LEU A 480 -1.75 14.63 -5.87
C LEU A 480 -1.38 16.08 -6.16
N ALA A 481 -2.23 17.01 -5.71
CA ALA A 481 -1.95 18.44 -5.79
C ALA A 481 -0.81 18.86 -4.85
N ARG A 482 -0.60 18.11 -3.77
CA ARG A 482 0.34 18.38 -2.69
C ARG A 482 0.65 17.08 -1.96
N TYR A 483 1.78 17.04 -1.26
CA TYR A 483 2.20 15.92 -0.44
C TYR A 483 2.72 16.47 0.90
N GLU A 484 2.17 15.99 2.02
CA GLU A 484 2.61 16.39 3.35
C GLU A 484 4.09 16.06 3.55
N ARG A 485 4.47 14.81 3.24
CA ARG A 485 5.86 14.37 3.17
C ARG A 485 6.08 13.46 1.98
N ILE A 486 7.27 13.56 1.39
CA ILE A 486 7.85 12.57 0.48
C ILE A 486 9.22 12.15 1.01
N ALA A 487 9.60 10.91 0.73
CA ALA A 487 10.91 10.37 1.07
C ALA A 487 11.38 9.39 -0.01
N PHE A 488 12.69 9.20 -0.10
CA PHE A 488 13.33 8.28 -1.06
C PHE A 488 13.89 7.02 -0.38
N GLU A 489 13.84 6.98 0.96
CA GLU A 489 14.28 5.87 1.81
C GLU A 489 13.10 5.19 2.49
N LYS A 490 13.16 3.86 2.65
CA LYS A 490 12.05 3.10 3.21
C LYS A 490 11.89 3.37 4.71
N GLU A 491 13.01 3.55 5.38
CA GLU A 491 13.13 3.80 6.81
C GLU A 491 12.53 5.16 7.21
N LEU A 492 12.43 6.09 6.24
CA LEU A 492 11.90 7.44 6.43
C LEU A 492 10.42 7.59 6.02
N ILE A 493 9.76 6.49 5.65
CA ILE A 493 8.34 6.46 5.29
C ILE A 493 7.48 6.80 6.52
N ALA A 494 7.66 6.07 7.62
CA ALA A 494 6.88 6.24 8.84
C ALA A 494 7.77 6.25 10.11
N PRO A 495 8.65 7.25 10.29
CA PRO A 495 9.35 7.42 11.56
C PRO A 495 8.35 7.68 12.69
N PRO A 496 8.53 7.10 13.89
CA PRO A 496 7.63 7.31 15.03
C PRO A 496 7.44 8.80 15.34
N GLY A 497 6.18 9.22 15.58
CA GLY A 497 5.84 10.62 15.87
C GLY A 497 5.94 11.58 14.69
N GLN A 498 6.18 11.11 13.46
CA GLN A 498 6.31 11.97 12.28
C GLN A 498 5.25 11.70 11.19
N PRO A 499 5.16 12.62 10.20
CA PRO A 499 4.52 12.42 8.90
C PRO A 499 4.45 10.98 8.40
N LEU A 500 3.42 10.51 7.68
CA LEU A 500 3.65 9.44 6.70
C LEU A 500 4.19 10.11 5.43
N ALA A 501 5.32 9.62 4.92
CA ALA A 501 5.88 10.10 3.67
C ALA A 501 5.47 9.21 2.50
N ALA A 502 5.08 9.81 1.37
CA ALA A 502 4.95 9.08 0.11
C ALA A 502 6.35 8.63 -0.33
N PHE A 503 6.48 7.35 -0.66
CA PHE A 503 7.75 6.75 -1.04
C PHE A 503 7.99 6.96 -2.53
N VAL A 504 8.79 7.97 -2.87
CA VAL A 504 9.08 8.31 -4.27
C VAL A 504 10.15 7.35 -4.77
N CYS A 505 9.72 6.36 -5.53
CA CYS A 505 10.53 5.31 -6.12
C CYS A 505 10.12 5.04 -7.58
N PRO A 506 10.88 4.25 -8.37
CA PRO A 506 10.44 3.87 -9.71
C PRO A 506 9.07 3.17 -9.65
N GLY A 507 8.14 3.58 -10.51
CA GLY A 507 6.75 3.15 -10.48
C GLY A 507 5.83 4.02 -9.62
N HIS A 508 6.37 4.98 -8.85
CA HIS A 508 5.56 5.98 -8.16
C HIS A 508 5.10 7.04 -9.18
N PRO A 509 3.79 7.36 -9.27
CA PRO A 509 3.23 8.23 -10.31
C PRO A 509 3.92 9.60 -10.42
N LEU A 510 4.25 10.21 -9.27
CA LEU A 510 4.94 11.50 -9.22
C LEU A 510 6.34 11.44 -9.87
N LEU A 511 7.10 10.38 -9.65
CA LEU A 511 8.42 10.21 -10.26
C LEU A 511 8.27 9.93 -11.76
N ASP A 512 7.36 9.04 -12.13
CA ASP A 512 7.14 8.65 -13.53
C ASP A 512 6.69 9.84 -14.39
N ALA A 513 5.80 10.70 -13.86
CA ALA A 513 5.38 11.92 -14.53
C ALA A 513 6.54 12.93 -14.72
N VAL A 514 7.40 13.07 -13.70
CA VAL A 514 8.61 13.92 -13.79
C VAL A 514 9.61 13.35 -14.79
N LEU A 515 9.83 12.04 -14.79
CA LEU A 515 10.70 11.34 -15.73
C LEU A 515 10.23 11.52 -17.18
N ASP A 516 8.95 11.23 -17.45
CA ASP A 516 8.40 11.31 -18.80
C ASP A 516 8.46 12.73 -19.37
N LEU A 517 8.08 13.74 -18.58
CA LEU A 517 8.18 15.15 -19.00
C LEU A 517 9.64 15.59 -19.23
N THR A 518 10.57 15.10 -18.42
CA THR A 518 11.99 15.42 -18.58
C THR A 518 12.53 14.77 -19.86
N LEU A 519 12.18 13.52 -20.11
CA LEU A 519 12.56 12.81 -21.34
C LEU A 519 11.93 13.47 -22.56
N GLU A 520 10.64 13.79 -22.53
CA GLU A 520 9.96 14.49 -23.63
C GLU A 520 10.66 15.81 -24.01
N ARG A 521 11.05 16.61 -23.01
CA ARG A 521 11.75 17.89 -23.25
C ARG A 521 13.18 17.73 -23.78
N HIS A 522 13.87 16.65 -23.42
CA HIS A 522 15.32 16.54 -23.64
C HIS A 522 15.75 15.32 -24.49
N ARG A 523 14.81 14.51 -25.00
CA ARG A 523 15.11 13.32 -25.82
C ARG A 523 15.86 13.67 -27.09
N ASP A 524 15.49 14.77 -27.75
CA ASP A 524 16.20 15.22 -28.95
C ASP A 524 17.63 15.68 -28.63
N LEU A 525 17.84 16.30 -27.47
CA LEU A 525 19.18 16.68 -27.01
C LEU A 525 20.03 15.44 -26.71
N LEU A 526 19.44 14.43 -26.05
CA LEU A 526 20.11 13.15 -25.79
C LEU A 526 20.53 12.44 -27.09
N LYS A 527 19.68 12.49 -28.12
CA LYS A 527 19.96 11.91 -29.45
C LYS A 527 21.04 12.66 -30.22
N ARG A 528 21.10 14.00 -30.11
CA ARG A 528 22.16 14.81 -30.74
C ARG A 528 23.54 14.46 -30.19
N GLY A 529 23.61 14.05 -28.93
CA GLY A 529 24.84 13.71 -28.24
C GLY A 529 25.60 14.93 -27.72
N THR A 530 26.73 14.67 -27.05
CA THR A 530 27.62 15.69 -26.49
C THR A 530 29.07 15.22 -26.49
N VAL A 531 29.99 16.11 -26.13
CA VAL A 531 31.38 15.80 -25.85
C VAL A 531 31.63 15.97 -24.35
N LEU A 532 32.15 14.93 -23.71
CA LEU A 532 32.55 14.95 -22.30
C LEU A 532 34.03 14.62 -22.17
N VAL A 533 34.61 15.04 -21.04
CA VAL A 533 36.03 14.86 -20.73
C VAL A 533 36.19 13.87 -19.59
N ASP A 534 37.05 12.86 -19.79
CA ASP A 534 37.50 11.93 -18.76
C ASP A 534 38.81 12.43 -18.14
N GLU A 535 38.70 13.05 -16.97
CA GLU A 535 39.84 13.61 -16.20
C GLU A 535 40.83 12.55 -15.72
N ARG A 536 40.44 11.27 -15.73
CA ARG A 536 41.31 10.17 -15.28
C ARG A 536 42.21 9.66 -16.40
N ASP A 537 41.88 9.98 -17.64
CA ASP A 537 42.59 9.47 -18.81
C ASP A 537 43.57 10.51 -19.34
N MET A 538 44.86 10.26 -19.10
CA MET A 538 45.96 11.09 -19.60
C MET A 538 46.48 10.63 -20.97
N GLY A 539 45.81 9.66 -21.61
CA GLY A 539 46.07 9.29 -23.00
C GLY A 539 45.60 10.34 -23.99
N GLU A 540 45.75 10.05 -25.28
CA GLU A 540 45.33 10.94 -26.38
C GLU A 540 44.22 10.34 -27.25
N ALA A 541 43.81 9.09 -26.99
CA ALA A 541 42.85 8.37 -27.82
C ALA A 541 41.40 8.66 -27.42
N PRO A 542 40.58 9.32 -28.27
CA PRO A 542 39.18 9.56 -27.99
C PRO A 542 38.37 8.26 -28.03
N ARG A 543 37.25 8.22 -27.30
CA ARG A 543 36.31 7.11 -27.27
C ARG A 543 34.90 7.58 -27.59
N VAL A 544 34.03 6.68 -28.05
CA VAL A 544 32.60 6.95 -28.24
C VAL A 544 31.80 6.01 -27.37
N LEU A 545 30.88 6.57 -26.60
CA LEU A 545 30.00 5.83 -25.70
C LEU A 545 28.56 5.92 -26.22
N PHE A 546 27.94 4.77 -26.47
CA PHE A 546 26.52 4.67 -26.84
C PHE A 546 25.67 4.19 -25.66
N PHE A 547 24.51 4.81 -25.52
CA PHE A 547 23.47 4.43 -24.58
C PHE A 547 22.39 3.65 -25.33
N LEU A 548 22.22 2.37 -25.00
CA LEU A 548 21.17 1.55 -25.59
C LEU A 548 20.17 1.15 -24.53
N GLU A 549 18.90 1.07 -24.91
CA GLU A 549 17.88 0.44 -24.11
C GLU A 549 17.58 -0.95 -24.67
N HIS A 550 17.67 -1.98 -23.83
CA HIS A 550 17.26 -3.33 -24.16
C HIS A 550 16.06 -3.74 -23.30
N ALA A 551 14.96 -4.10 -23.97
CA ALA A 551 13.74 -4.53 -23.33
C ALA A 551 13.48 -6.03 -23.57
N ILE A 552 13.02 -6.71 -22.52
CA ILE A 552 12.53 -8.08 -22.55
C ILE A 552 11.04 -8.04 -22.25
N GLN A 553 10.28 -8.81 -23.02
CA GLN A 553 8.83 -8.92 -22.90
C GLN A 553 8.41 -10.37 -22.74
N ASP A 554 7.24 -10.59 -22.13
CA ASP A 554 6.57 -11.88 -22.15
C ASP A 554 5.41 -11.91 -23.16
N ALA A 555 4.72 -13.04 -23.27
CA ALA A 555 3.59 -13.19 -24.18
C ALA A 555 2.25 -12.66 -23.60
N SER A 556 2.28 -11.94 -22.47
CA SER A 556 1.08 -11.31 -21.89
C SER A 556 0.75 -10.02 -22.63
N THR A 557 -0.53 -9.74 -22.80
CA THR A 557 -1.02 -8.54 -23.47
C THR A 557 -1.49 -7.52 -22.42
N LEU A 558 -1.03 -6.28 -22.55
CA LEU A 558 -1.53 -5.14 -21.78
C LEU A 558 -2.89 -4.68 -22.32
N PRO A 559 -3.68 -3.90 -21.56
CA PRO A 559 -4.92 -3.31 -22.07
C PRO A 559 -4.75 -2.46 -23.34
N SER A 560 -3.55 -1.93 -23.57
CA SER A 560 -3.16 -1.20 -24.78
C SER A 560 -2.99 -2.09 -26.03
N GLY A 561 -3.02 -3.42 -25.88
CA GLY A 561 -2.76 -4.38 -26.96
C GLY A 561 -1.27 -4.73 -27.13
N GLU A 562 -0.36 -4.00 -26.48
CA GLU A 562 1.07 -4.28 -26.51
C GLU A 562 1.45 -5.47 -25.62
N ARG A 563 2.59 -6.09 -25.90
CA ARG A 563 3.16 -7.12 -25.01
C ARG A 563 3.74 -6.48 -23.76
N ARG A 564 3.60 -7.16 -22.62
CA ARG A 564 4.12 -6.67 -21.35
C ARG A 564 5.65 -6.74 -21.33
N SER A 565 6.30 -5.58 -21.22
CA SER A 565 7.72 -5.51 -20.87
C SER A 565 7.93 -5.96 -19.42
N ILE A 566 8.79 -6.95 -19.22
CA ILE A 566 9.11 -7.52 -17.89
C ILE A 566 10.48 -7.12 -17.36
N SER A 567 11.36 -6.62 -18.23
CA SER A 567 12.65 -6.06 -17.86
C SER A 567 13.08 -5.04 -18.90
N ARG A 568 13.64 -3.92 -18.44
CA ARG A 568 14.32 -2.92 -19.27
C ARG A 568 15.70 -2.70 -18.67
N ARG A 569 16.73 -2.67 -19.51
CA ARG A 569 18.11 -2.45 -19.09
C ARG A 569 18.75 -1.40 -19.97
N MET A 570 19.38 -0.42 -19.34
CA MET A 570 20.30 0.49 -20.01
C MET A 570 21.62 -0.22 -20.20
N LEU A 571 22.11 -0.23 -21.43
CA LEU A 571 23.39 -0.79 -21.84
C LEU A 571 24.31 0.35 -22.26
N TYR A 572 25.59 0.22 -21.93
CA TYR A 572 26.61 1.19 -22.27
C TYR A 572 27.64 0.49 -23.14
N VAL A 573 27.74 0.89 -24.41
CA VAL A 573 28.71 0.30 -25.34
C VAL A 573 29.72 1.35 -25.71
N GLU A 574 30.97 1.15 -25.29
CA GLU A 574 32.09 2.03 -25.61
C GLU A 574 32.91 1.45 -26.76
N THR A 575 33.38 2.30 -27.66
CA THR A 575 34.28 1.96 -28.75
C THR A 575 35.43 2.97 -28.82
N ASP A 576 36.58 2.53 -29.29
CA ASP A 576 37.75 3.35 -29.58
C ASP A 576 38.28 3.03 -30.99
N ALA A 577 39.38 3.66 -31.40
CA ALA A 577 39.97 3.47 -32.73
C ALA A 577 40.72 2.13 -32.89
N ALA A 578 41.11 1.48 -31.78
CA ALA A 578 42.13 0.44 -31.74
C ALA A 578 41.60 -0.95 -31.31
N GLY A 579 40.38 -1.04 -30.78
CA GLY A 579 39.85 -2.25 -30.17
C GLY A 579 38.37 -2.54 -30.50
N PRO A 580 37.91 -3.77 -30.19
CA PRO A 580 36.51 -4.12 -30.32
C PRO A 580 35.67 -3.32 -29.31
N ALA A 581 34.42 -3.04 -29.68
CA ALA A 581 33.46 -2.45 -28.76
C ALA A 581 33.39 -3.25 -27.44
N ARG A 582 33.17 -2.54 -26.33
CA ARG A 582 33.10 -3.11 -24.99
C ARG A 582 31.85 -2.65 -24.27
N HIS A 583 31.21 -3.57 -23.54
CA HIS A 583 30.09 -3.25 -22.68
C HIS A 583 30.59 -2.77 -21.31
N LEU A 584 30.08 -1.62 -20.84
CA LEU A 584 30.35 -1.09 -19.51
C LEU A 584 29.13 -1.37 -18.63
N ASN A 585 29.36 -1.97 -17.45
CA ASN A 585 28.29 -2.40 -16.55
C ASN A 585 27.65 -1.24 -15.74
N TYR A 586 28.26 -0.05 -15.79
CA TYR A 586 27.83 1.14 -15.06
C TYR A 586 27.65 2.34 -15.99
N ALA A 587 26.94 3.37 -15.52
CA ALA A 587 26.71 4.68 -16.15
C ALA A 587 28.00 5.54 -16.17
N PRO A 588 28.90 5.38 -17.15
CA PRO A 588 30.27 5.91 -17.07
C PRO A 588 30.29 7.44 -17.19
N TYR A 589 29.26 7.98 -17.85
CA TYR A 589 29.10 9.41 -18.10
C TYR A 589 28.94 10.25 -16.83
N LEU A 590 28.62 9.63 -15.68
CA LEU A 590 28.53 10.34 -14.41
C LEU A 590 29.91 10.77 -13.86
N ASP A 591 30.98 10.15 -14.35
CA ASP A 591 32.35 10.50 -13.98
C ASP A 591 32.97 11.52 -14.95
N TYR A 592 32.32 11.79 -16.09
CA TYR A 592 32.86 12.66 -17.13
C TYR A 592 32.29 14.07 -17.02
N ARG A 593 33.16 15.08 -17.09
CA ARG A 593 32.74 16.49 -17.00
C ARG A 593 32.43 17.07 -18.39
N PRO A 594 31.62 18.13 -18.47
CA PRO A 594 31.56 18.94 -19.70
C PRO A 594 32.90 19.64 -19.97
N CYS A 595 33.10 20.06 -21.23
CA CYS A 595 34.24 20.92 -21.60
C CYS A 595 34.15 22.25 -20.82
N ALA A 596 35.27 22.72 -20.28
CA ALA A 596 35.35 23.94 -19.50
C ALA A 596 35.46 25.19 -20.39
N GLU A 597 35.11 26.36 -19.84
CA GLU A 597 35.32 27.63 -20.54
C GLU A 597 36.81 27.85 -20.84
N GLY A 598 37.14 28.04 -22.12
CA GLY A 598 38.53 28.20 -22.59
C GLY A 598 39.20 26.91 -23.09
N GLU A 599 38.52 25.76 -23.03
CA GLU A 599 38.94 24.55 -23.75
C GLU A 599 38.46 24.58 -25.22
N PRO A 600 39.11 23.82 -26.13
CA PRO A 600 38.74 23.77 -27.54
C PRO A 600 37.26 23.44 -27.74
N GLY A 601 36.62 24.09 -28.72
CA GLY A 601 35.21 23.88 -28.99
C GLY A 601 34.94 22.51 -29.63
N VAL A 602 33.69 22.00 -29.52
CA VAL A 602 33.29 20.70 -30.08
C VAL A 602 33.68 20.53 -31.56
N GLY A 603 33.54 21.58 -32.37
CA GLY A 603 33.92 21.54 -33.78
C GLY A 603 35.43 21.37 -34.02
N GLU A 604 36.26 22.00 -33.19
CA GLU A 604 37.72 21.88 -33.26
C GLU A 604 38.20 20.51 -32.78
N LEU A 605 37.55 20.01 -31.72
CA LEU A 605 37.81 18.67 -31.16
C LEU A 605 37.51 17.57 -32.18
N LEU A 606 36.35 17.62 -32.82
CA LEU A 606 35.94 16.60 -33.80
C LEU A 606 36.68 16.71 -35.13
N ALA A 607 37.30 17.85 -35.44
CA ALA A 607 38.13 18.03 -36.64
C ALA A 607 39.52 17.38 -36.53
N ARG A 608 39.92 16.90 -35.34
CA ARG A 608 41.20 16.21 -35.11
C ARG A 608 41.29 14.89 -35.85
N THR A 609 42.51 14.54 -36.26
CA THR A 609 42.81 13.25 -36.91
C THR A 609 42.44 12.05 -36.05
N GLU A 610 42.59 12.18 -34.74
CA GLU A 610 42.29 11.18 -33.73
C GLU A 610 40.77 10.88 -33.64
N CYS A 611 39.93 11.82 -34.11
CA CYS A 611 38.48 11.66 -34.19
C CYS A 611 37.99 11.22 -35.59
N ALA A 612 38.87 11.08 -36.59
CA ALA A 612 38.47 10.82 -37.97
C ALA A 612 37.74 9.47 -38.19
N TRP A 613 37.95 8.50 -37.29
CA TRP A 613 37.26 7.21 -37.30
C TRP A 613 35.81 7.28 -36.78
N ILE A 614 35.42 8.39 -36.15
CA ILE A 614 34.09 8.61 -35.59
C ILE A 614 33.10 8.91 -36.72
N THR A 615 32.40 7.87 -37.17
CA THR A 615 31.45 7.94 -38.29
C THR A 615 30.05 7.49 -37.87
N ARG A 616 29.06 7.72 -38.75
CA ARG A 616 27.67 7.26 -38.52
C ARG A 616 27.54 5.72 -38.44
N ALA A 617 28.53 4.97 -38.89
CA ALA A 617 28.51 3.50 -38.85
C ALA A 617 28.69 2.93 -37.43
N LEU A 618 29.26 3.72 -36.50
CA LEU A 618 29.55 3.27 -35.14
C LEU A 618 28.27 2.91 -34.37
N GLU A 619 27.15 3.58 -34.65
CA GLU A 619 25.86 3.29 -34.01
C GLU A 619 25.41 1.85 -34.30
N GLN A 620 25.47 1.42 -35.56
CA GLN A 620 25.13 0.06 -35.97
C GLN A 620 26.10 -0.97 -35.40
N GLN A 621 27.39 -0.64 -35.33
CA GLN A 621 28.41 -1.51 -34.74
C GLN A 621 28.16 -1.72 -33.23
N ALA A 622 27.84 -0.65 -32.50
CA ALA A 622 27.50 -0.72 -31.08
C ALA A 622 26.24 -1.56 -30.84
N GLN A 623 25.21 -1.38 -31.66
CA GLN A 623 23.99 -2.18 -31.59
C GLN A 623 24.24 -3.66 -31.88
N ALA A 624 25.03 -3.98 -32.92
CA ALA A 624 25.40 -5.34 -33.26
C ALA A 624 26.20 -6.02 -32.13
N HIS A 625 27.16 -5.31 -31.55
CA HIS A 625 27.92 -5.79 -30.39
C HIS A 625 27.01 -6.10 -29.20
N ALA A 626 26.06 -5.20 -28.88
CA ALA A 626 25.10 -5.42 -27.81
C ALA A 626 24.24 -6.68 -28.05
N ILE A 627 23.74 -6.87 -29.28
CA ILE A 627 22.96 -8.06 -29.65
C ILE A 627 23.78 -9.35 -29.48
N GLN A 628 25.04 -9.34 -29.88
CA GLN A 628 25.87 -10.54 -29.88
C GLN A 628 26.38 -10.92 -28.49
N HIS A 629 26.76 -9.94 -27.67
CA HIS A 629 27.51 -10.20 -26.43
C HIS A 629 26.75 -9.86 -25.15
N VAL A 630 25.80 -8.93 -25.18
CA VAL A 630 25.16 -8.37 -23.96
C VAL A 630 23.72 -8.84 -23.79
N VAL A 631 22.95 -8.84 -24.88
CA VAL A 631 21.54 -9.27 -24.92
C VAL A 631 21.36 -10.71 -24.41
N PRO A 632 22.17 -11.72 -24.82
CA PRO A 632 21.99 -13.09 -24.37
C PRO A 632 22.09 -13.26 -22.85
N GLU A 633 23.03 -12.56 -22.21
CA GLU A 633 23.22 -12.58 -20.76
C GLU A 633 21.99 -12.01 -20.04
N HIS A 634 21.51 -10.84 -20.48
CA HIS A 634 20.30 -10.22 -19.92
C HIS A 634 19.07 -11.15 -20.02
N VAL A 635 18.92 -11.84 -21.15
CA VAL A 635 17.79 -12.77 -21.36
C VAL A 635 17.88 -13.98 -20.45
N LEU A 636 19.06 -14.59 -20.32
CA LEU A 636 19.26 -15.75 -19.46
C LEU A 636 18.98 -15.41 -17.99
N GLU A 637 19.49 -14.27 -17.52
CA GLU A 637 19.27 -13.77 -16.16
C GLU A 637 17.76 -13.59 -15.86
N VAL A 638 17.06 -12.84 -16.71
CA VAL A 638 15.63 -12.55 -16.53
C VAL A 638 14.79 -13.80 -16.65
N ARG A 639 15.06 -14.65 -17.65
CA ARG A 639 14.32 -15.91 -17.86
C ARG A 639 14.44 -16.83 -16.65
N LYS A 640 15.67 -17.03 -16.14
CA LYS A 640 15.90 -17.90 -14.97
C LYS A 640 15.08 -17.44 -13.77
N ARG A 641 15.20 -16.16 -13.40
CA ARG A 641 14.45 -15.58 -12.27
C ARG A 641 12.94 -15.65 -12.47
N ARG A 642 12.47 -15.39 -13.70
CA ARG A 642 11.04 -15.37 -14.01
C ARG A 642 10.42 -16.76 -13.94
N VAL A 643 11.06 -17.77 -14.52
CA VAL A 643 10.57 -19.15 -14.52
C VAL A 643 10.50 -19.70 -13.09
N GLU A 644 11.55 -19.50 -12.28
CA GLU A 644 11.55 -19.92 -10.87
C GLU A 644 10.39 -19.31 -10.07
N TRP A 645 10.06 -18.04 -10.31
CA TRP A 645 8.93 -17.38 -9.66
C TRP A 645 7.58 -17.90 -10.16
N ILE A 646 7.44 -18.10 -11.49
CA ILE A 646 6.24 -18.64 -12.12
C ILE A 646 5.94 -20.05 -11.60
N ASP A 647 6.96 -20.89 -11.43
CA ASP A 647 6.77 -22.27 -10.93
C ASP A 647 6.26 -22.27 -9.49
N LYS A 648 6.79 -21.40 -8.63
CA LYS A 648 6.28 -21.19 -7.26
C LYS A 648 4.84 -20.69 -7.27
N ALA A 649 4.54 -19.69 -8.09
CA ALA A 649 3.19 -19.15 -8.22
C ALA A 649 2.21 -20.23 -8.74
N ARG A 650 2.64 -21.05 -9.70
CA ARG A 650 1.88 -22.17 -10.24
C ARG A 650 1.56 -23.19 -9.16
N ALA A 651 2.53 -23.57 -8.33
CA ALA A 651 2.32 -24.50 -7.23
C ALA A 651 1.32 -23.95 -6.20
N ALA A 652 1.49 -22.69 -5.77
CA ALA A 652 0.60 -22.06 -4.78
C ALA A 652 -0.83 -21.86 -5.30
N VAL A 653 -1.01 -21.45 -6.55
CA VAL A 653 -2.33 -21.31 -7.19
C VAL A 653 -3.02 -22.67 -7.29
N LYS A 654 -2.29 -23.71 -7.73
CA LYS A 654 -2.83 -25.07 -7.78
C LYS A 654 -3.25 -25.55 -6.41
N ASP A 655 -2.39 -25.43 -5.39
CA ASP A 655 -2.70 -25.90 -4.03
C ASP A 655 -3.97 -25.21 -3.49
N ARG A 656 -4.02 -23.88 -3.53
CA ARG A 656 -5.15 -23.10 -3.00
C ARG A 656 -6.46 -23.39 -3.74
N LEU A 657 -6.48 -23.24 -5.06
CA LEU A 657 -7.72 -23.39 -5.83
C LEU A 657 -8.19 -24.85 -5.85
N THR A 658 -7.29 -25.83 -5.90
CA THR A 658 -7.69 -27.25 -5.84
C THR A 658 -8.36 -27.58 -4.50
N LYS A 659 -7.87 -27.03 -3.38
CA LYS A 659 -8.54 -27.18 -2.08
C LYS A 659 -9.94 -26.57 -2.08
N GLU A 660 -10.09 -25.33 -2.57
CA GLU A 660 -11.39 -24.65 -2.67
C GLU A 660 -12.36 -25.40 -3.61
N ILE A 661 -11.89 -25.88 -4.77
CA ILE A 661 -12.69 -26.68 -5.71
C ILE A 661 -13.15 -27.98 -5.06
N THR A 662 -12.25 -28.70 -4.40
CA THR A 662 -12.57 -29.96 -3.71
C THR A 662 -13.62 -29.75 -2.62
N TYR A 663 -13.52 -28.64 -1.88
CA TYR A 663 -14.51 -28.24 -0.88
C TYR A 663 -15.88 -28.02 -1.52
N TRP A 664 -15.98 -27.18 -2.55
CA TRP A 664 -17.26 -26.90 -3.21
C TRP A 664 -17.85 -28.11 -3.94
N ASP A 665 -17.02 -28.98 -4.52
CA ASP A 665 -17.46 -30.26 -5.09
C ASP A 665 -18.04 -31.20 -4.03
N PHE A 666 -17.40 -31.27 -2.85
CA PHE A 666 -17.91 -32.02 -1.71
C PHE A 666 -19.25 -31.45 -1.22
N CYS A 667 -19.35 -30.13 -1.04
CA CYS A 667 -20.59 -29.45 -0.67
C CYS A 667 -21.70 -29.71 -1.70
N ALA A 668 -21.40 -29.64 -3.01
CA ALA A 668 -22.36 -29.93 -4.06
C ALA A 668 -22.90 -31.36 -3.99
N ALA A 669 -22.03 -32.34 -3.72
CA ALA A 669 -22.44 -33.74 -3.55
C ALA A 669 -23.31 -33.93 -2.30
N GLN A 670 -22.96 -33.27 -1.19
CA GLN A 670 -23.72 -33.32 0.05
C GLN A 670 -25.12 -32.70 -0.10
N LEU A 671 -25.19 -31.51 -0.71
CA LEU A 671 -26.45 -30.81 -1.00
C LEU A 671 -27.33 -31.63 -1.94
N LYS A 672 -26.75 -32.24 -2.98
CA LYS A 672 -27.48 -33.14 -3.87
C LYS A 672 -28.10 -34.33 -3.13
N ALA A 673 -27.36 -34.94 -2.20
CA ALA A 673 -27.88 -36.03 -1.38
C ALA A 673 -29.01 -35.57 -0.44
N GLN A 674 -28.95 -34.34 0.08
CA GLN A 674 -30.02 -33.74 0.90
C GLN A 674 -31.27 -33.41 0.07
N GLU A 675 -31.10 -32.92 -1.16
CA GLU A 675 -32.18 -32.68 -2.13
C GLU A 675 -32.89 -33.99 -2.50
N GLU A 676 -32.12 -35.04 -2.81
CA GLU A 676 -32.65 -36.39 -3.09
C GLU A 676 -33.39 -36.98 -1.87
N ALA A 677 -33.00 -36.60 -0.65
CA ALA A 677 -33.68 -36.95 0.59
C ALA A 677 -34.89 -36.06 0.92
N GLY A 678 -35.28 -35.13 0.03
CA GLY A 678 -36.48 -34.30 0.17
C GLY A 678 -36.31 -33.04 1.03
N ARG A 679 -35.07 -32.63 1.35
CA ARG A 679 -34.75 -31.41 2.13
C ARG A 679 -34.24 -30.29 1.21
N ALA A 680 -35.07 -29.85 0.26
CA ALA A 680 -34.71 -28.84 -0.76
C ALA A 680 -34.91 -27.39 -0.28
N GLY A 681 -34.31 -27.02 0.85
CA GLY A 681 -34.42 -25.70 1.49
C GLY A 681 -33.39 -24.69 0.97
N ALA A 682 -32.10 -25.02 1.09
CA ALA A 682 -30.94 -24.14 0.94
C ALA A 682 -30.85 -23.31 -0.36
N ARG A 683 -30.34 -22.07 -0.22
CA ARG A 683 -30.05 -21.08 -1.28
C ARG A 683 -29.12 -21.64 -2.30
N LEU A 684 -28.09 -22.29 -1.78
CA LEU A 684 -27.13 -23.02 -2.55
C LEU A 684 -27.70 -24.38 -2.86
N ASN A 685 -28.47 -24.47 -3.94
CA ASN A 685 -28.80 -25.77 -4.50
C ASN A 685 -27.51 -26.45 -5.00
N SER A 686 -27.57 -27.77 -5.15
CA SER A 686 -26.43 -28.56 -5.63
C SER A 686 -25.87 -28.05 -6.96
N GLN A 687 -26.70 -27.41 -7.80
CA GLN A 687 -26.28 -26.79 -9.06
C GLN A 687 -25.48 -25.50 -8.85
N GLU A 688 -25.83 -24.64 -7.88
CA GLU A 688 -25.09 -23.41 -7.57
C GLU A 688 -23.74 -23.73 -6.92
N ALA A 689 -23.69 -24.69 -5.99
CA ALA A 689 -22.45 -25.20 -5.43
C ALA A 689 -21.55 -25.80 -6.52
N ARG A 690 -22.15 -26.60 -7.43
CA ARG A 690 -21.42 -27.16 -8.57
C ARG A 690 -20.93 -26.09 -9.52
N ARG A 691 -21.75 -25.08 -9.81
CA ARG A 691 -21.37 -23.92 -10.64
C ARG A 691 -20.20 -23.16 -10.02
N ARG A 692 -20.16 -22.99 -8.69
CA ARG A 692 -19.01 -22.38 -7.99
C ARG A 692 -17.73 -23.22 -8.18
N ALA A 693 -17.82 -24.55 -8.06
CA ALA A 693 -16.69 -25.43 -8.35
C ALA A 693 -16.22 -25.31 -9.81
N ASP A 694 -17.16 -25.29 -10.77
CA ASP A 694 -16.85 -25.11 -12.20
C ASP A 694 -16.25 -23.73 -12.50
N ASP A 695 -16.75 -22.66 -11.88
CA ASP A 695 -16.21 -21.29 -11.99
C ASP A 695 -14.78 -21.21 -11.42
N LEU A 696 -14.52 -21.85 -10.29
CA LEU A 696 -13.18 -21.96 -9.70
C LEU A 696 -12.24 -22.80 -10.58
N GLN A 697 -12.73 -23.88 -11.18
CA GLN A 697 -11.99 -24.70 -12.15
C GLN A 697 -11.62 -23.88 -13.40
N ALA A 698 -12.58 -23.12 -13.95
CA ALA A 698 -12.33 -22.21 -15.06
C ALA A 698 -11.31 -21.12 -14.67
N ARG A 699 -11.38 -20.59 -13.45
CA ARG A 699 -10.40 -19.63 -12.90
C ARG A 699 -9.01 -20.23 -12.77
N LEU A 700 -8.90 -21.48 -12.29
CA LEU A 700 -7.64 -22.21 -12.22
C LEU A 700 -7.04 -22.38 -13.62
N GLN A 701 -7.82 -22.89 -14.58
CA GLN A 701 -7.37 -23.06 -15.96
C GLN A 701 -6.91 -21.74 -16.59
N LYS A 702 -7.72 -20.68 -16.43
CA LYS A 702 -7.37 -19.33 -16.91
C LYS A 702 -6.06 -18.84 -16.29
N ARG A 703 -5.88 -19.00 -14.97
CA ARG A 703 -4.68 -18.53 -14.28
C ARG A 703 -3.44 -19.34 -14.68
N LEU A 704 -3.56 -20.64 -14.92
CA LEU A 704 -2.48 -21.47 -15.45
C LEU A 704 -2.09 -21.04 -16.87
N ALA A 705 -3.07 -20.77 -17.74
CA ALA A 705 -2.82 -20.27 -19.09
C ALA A 705 -2.21 -18.84 -19.10
N GLU A 706 -2.52 -18.01 -18.11
CA GLU A 706 -1.81 -16.74 -17.88
C GLU A 706 -0.34 -16.99 -17.52
N LEU A 707 -0.07 -17.89 -16.56
CA LEU A 707 1.30 -18.23 -16.16
C LEU A 707 2.11 -18.87 -17.31
N ASP A 708 1.48 -19.64 -18.18
CA ASP A 708 2.12 -20.20 -19.39
C ASP A 708 2.53 -19.09 -20.37
N ARG A 709 1.71 -18.05 -20.55
CA ARG A 709 2.06 -16.87 -21.35
C ARG A 709 3.19 -16.06 -20.70
N GLU A 710 3.16 -15.90 -19.38
CA GLU A 710 4.23 -15.21 -18.64
C GLU A 710 5.58 -15.94 -18.73
N ALA A 711 5.58 -17.27 -18.92
CA ALA A 711 6.79 -18.06 -19.06
C ALA A 711 7.45 -17.91 -20.44
N GLN A 712 6.70 -17.45 -21.45
CA GLN A 712 7.20 -17.22 -22.80
C GLN A 712 7.93 -15.88 -22.90
N VAL A 713 9.23 -15.91 -22.59
CA VAL A 713 10.09 -14.71 -22.56
C VAL A 713 10.82 -14.51 -23.89
N SER A 714 10.71 -13.30 -24.45
CA SER A 714 11.39 -12.88 -25.69
C SER A 714 12.10 -11.54 -25.52
N ALA A 715 13.22 -11.37 -26.21
CA ALA A 715 13.99 -10.13 -26.25
C ALA A 715 13.56 -9.25 -27.42
N LEU A 716 13.55 -7.94 -27.20
CA LEU A 716 13.48 -6.95 -28.29
C LEU A 716 14.90 -6.53 -28.70
N PRO A 717 15.14 -6.15 -29.96
CA PRO A 717 16.42 -5.56 -30.34
C PRO A 717 16.73 -4.32 -29.49
N PRO A 718 17.98 -4.11 -29.06
CA PRO A 718 18.35 -2.93 -28.30
C PRO A 718 18.18 -1.68 -29.18
N VAL A 719 17.65 -0.61 -28.59
CA VAL A 719 17.40 0.68 -29.25
C VAL A 719 18.44 1.67 -28.78
N VAL A 720 19.13 2.32 -29.71
CA VAL A 720 20.08 3.39 -29.37
C VAL A 720 19.30 4.64 -28.96
N LEU A 721 19.56 5.12 -27.74
CA LEU A 721 18.93 6.33 -27.19
C LEU A 721 19.75 7.59 -27.47
N GLY A 722 21.06 7.44 -27.58
CA GLY A 722 22.00 8.52 -27.86
C GLY A 722 23.44 8.05 -27.75
N GLY A 723 24.38 8.96 -27.98
CA GLY A 723 25.80 8.69 -27.80
C GLY A 723 26.56 9.96 -27.45
N LEU A 724 27.76 9.80 -26.92
CA LEU A 724 28.66 10.90 -26.64
C LEU A 724 30.10 10.55 -27.01
N VAL A 725 30.89 11.57 -27.29
CA VAL A 725 32.33 11.44 -27.46
C VAL A 725 32.99 11.70 -26.10
N VAL A 726 33.84 10.79 -25.68
CA VAL A 726 34.67 10.91 -24.47
C VAL A 726 36.07 11.30 -24.90
N LEU A 727 36.55 12.43 -24.39
CA LEU A 727 37.89 12.92 -24.62
C LEU A 727 38.76 12.70 -23.38
N PRO A 728 39.94 12.09 -23.52
CA PRO A 728 40.93 12.07 -22.47
C PRO A 728 41.40 13.49 -22.11
N ALA A 729 41.66 13.76 -20.83
CA ALA A 729 42.30 14.99 -20.40
C ALA A 729 43.69 15.20 -21.04
N GLY A 730 44.42 14.12 -21.32
CA GLY A 730 45.71 14.18 -22.01
C GLY A 730 45.61 14.82 -23.40
N LEU A 731 44.58 14.46 -24.18
CA LEU A 731 44.33 15.05 -25.50
C LEU A 731 44.05 16.56 -25.40
N ILE A 732 43.26 16.99 -24.41
CA ILE A 732 42.95 18.41 -24.19
C ILE A 732 44.21 19.18 -23.77
N ALA A 733 45.03 18.61 -22.90
CA ALA A 733 46.29 19.20 -22.48
C ALA A 733 47.24 19.39 -23.67
N ALA A 734 47.38 18.36 -24.51
CA ALA A 734 48.18 18.40 -25.72
C ALA A 734 47.70 19.50 -26.69
N MET A 735 46.38 19.63 -26.88
CA MET A 735 45.79 20.69 -27.73
C MET A 735 46.00 22.09 -27.16
N ALA A 736 45.98 22.25 -25.84
CA ALA A 736 46.22 23.53 -25.17
C ALA A 736 47.71 23.91 -25.10
N GLY A 737 48.61 23.11 -25.70
CA GLY A 737 50.07 23.32 -25.62
C GLY A 737 50.62 23.20 -24.20
N ARG A 738 49.84 22.60 -23.28
CA ARG A 738 50.27 22.35 -21.91
C ARG A 738 51.01 21.01 -21.92
N LEU A 739 52.30 21.03 -21.58
CA LEU A 739 53.00 19.80 -21.23
C LEU A 739 52.21 19.13 -20.11
N PRO A 740 51.86 17.83 -20.19
CA PRO A 740 51.28 17.14 -19.05
C PRO A 740 52.24 17.34 -17.88
N ALA A 741 51.77 17.96 -16.79
CA ALA A 741 52.56 18.06 -15.56
C ALA A 741 53.02 16.64 -15.25
N ALA A 742 54.34 16.43 -15.14
CA ALA A 742 54.96 15.12 -15.13
C ALA A 742 54.19 14.10 -14.28
N ALA A 743 53.36 13.30 -14.94
CA ALA A 743 52.78 12.08 -14.44
C ALA A 743 53.09 11.06 -15.52
N THR A 744 54.19 10.35 -15.32
CA THR A 744 54.55 9.13 -16.04
C THR A 744 53.32 8.23 -16.10
N THR A 745 52.66 8.20 -17.26
CA THR A 745 51.40 7.48 -17.47
C THR A 745 51.49 5.99 -17.16
N SER A 746 52.70 5.40 -17.24
CA SER A 746 52.97 4.03 -16.81
C SER A 746 53.08 3.85 -15.29
N ASP A 747 53.53 4.86 -14.55
CA ASP A 747 53.71 4.75 -13.08
C ASP A 747 52.38 4.80 -12.33
N THR A 748 51.42 5.64 -12.72
CA THR A 748 50.14 5.77 -12.00
C THR A 748 49.23 4.56 -12.18
N ALA A 749 49.16 3.97 -13.38
CA ALA A 749 48.36 2.76 -13.62
C ALA A 749 49.01 1.53 -12.99
N ALA A 750 50.34 1.40 -13.08
CA ALA A 750 51.08 0.34 -12.41
C ALA A 750 51.00 0.47 -10.88
N ALA A 751 51.08 1.70 -10.34
CA ALA A 751 50.91 1.97 -8.91
C ALA A 751 49.49 1.66 -8.43
N ALA A 752 48.44 1.98 -9.21
CA ALA A 752 47.07 1.62 -8.88
C ALA A 752 46.86 0.09 -8.86
N ALA A 753 47.37 -0.63 -9.87
CA ALA A 753 47.33 -2.09 -9.91
C ALA A 753 48.13 -2.71 -8.74
N ARG A 754 49.30 -2.16 -8.42
CA ARG A 754 50.12 -2.58 -7.27
C ARG A 754 49.38 -2.33 -5.95
N ALA A 755 48.72 -1.19 -5.80
CA ALA A 755 47.92 -0.88 -4.62
C ALA A 755 46.76 -1.87 -4.44
N ARG A 756 46.03 -2.20 -5.50
CA ARG A 756 44.96 -3.22 -5.44
C ARG A 756 45.48 -4.60 -5.05
N ALA A 757 46.60 -5.03 -5.62
CA ALA A 757 47.23 -6.30 -5.28
C ALA A 757 47.59 -6.37 -3.78
N ILE A 758 48.18 -5.29 -3.25
CA ILE A 758 48.50 -5.16 -1.82
C ILE A 758 47.24 -5.27 -0.96
N VAL A 759 46.17 -4.55 -1.30
CA VAL A 759 44.90 -4.58 -0.54
C VAL A 759 44.24 -5.96 -0.59
N MET A 760 44.26 -6.65 -1.73
CA MET A 760 43.76 -8.02 -1.82
C MET A 760 44.55 -8.98 -0.91
N ASP A 761 45.88 -8.85 -0.83
CA ASP A 761 46.68 -9.69 0.06
C ASP A 761 46.41 -9.40 1.54
N VAL A 762 46.17 -8.13 1.90
CA VAL A 762 45.73 -7.74 3.23
C VAL A 762 44.37 -8.37 3.58
N GLU A 763 43.37 -8.26 2.70
CA GLU A 763 42.05 -8.85 2.93
C GLU A 763 42.12 -10.38 3.08
N ARG A 764 42.96 -11.08 2.30
CA ARG A 764 43.20 -12.52 2.47
C ARG A 764 43.80 -12.86 3.83
N ARG A 765 44.76 -12.06 4.31
CA ARG A 765 45.37 -12.25 5.65
C ARG A 765 44.38 -12.01 6.79
N LEU A 766 43.39 -11.14 6.57
CA LEU A 766 42.29 -10.91 7.51
C LEU A 766 41.22 -12.01 7.48
N GLY A 767 41.35 -13.02 6.59
CA GLY A 767 40.43 -14.14 6.47
C GLY A 767 39.23 -13.88 5.56
N PHE A 768 39.30 -12.85 4.72
CA PHE A 768 38.27 -12.55 3.71
C PHE A 768 38.65 -13.09 2.33
N GLU A 769 37.68 -13.16 1.42
CA GLU A 769 37.85 -13.67 0.05
C GLU A 769 37.69 -12.51 -0.98
N PRO A 770 38.77 -11.77 -1.31
CA PRO A 770 38.71 -10.64 -2.24
C PRO A 770 38.79 -11.03 -3.71
N VAL A 771 38.06 -10.28 -4.55
CA VAL A 771 38.01 -10.37 -6.01
C VAL A 771 38.19 -8.97 -6.59
N ASP A 772 39.12 -8.81 -7.54
CA ASP A 772 39.32 -7.56 -8.28
C ASP A 772 38.13 -7.31 -9.24
N ARG A 773 37.61 -6.08 -9.20
CA ARG A 773 36.41 -5.60 -9.89
C ARG A 773 36.64 -4.25 -10.59
N GLU A 774 37.87 -3.75 -10.67
CA GLU A 774 38.17 -2.46 -11.28
C GLU A 774 37.66 -2.35 -12.73
N ALA A 775 37.86 -3.41 -13.53
CA ALA A 775 37.41 -3.44 -14.93
C ALA A 775 35.87 -3.34 -15.08
N ASP A 776 35.13 -3.69 -14.03
CA ASP A 776 33.67 -3.64 -14.02
C ASP A 776 33.13 -2.22 -13.76
N LYS A 777 33.99 -1.27 -13.32
CA LYS A 777 33.67 0.14 -13.00
C LYS A 777 32.45 0.31 -12.09
N LEU A 778 32.38 -0.50 -11.02
CA LEU A 778 31.20 -0.60 -10.14
C LEU A 778 31.12 0.49 -9.06
N GLY A 779 32.03 1.47 -9.05
CA GLY A 779 32.18 2.45 -7.97
C GLY A 779 32.99 1.94 -6.77
N TYR A 780 33.64 0.79 -6.93
CA TYR A 780 34.63 0.21 -6.04
C TYR A 780 35.57 -0.70 -6.86
N ASP A 781 36.81 -0.87 -6.39
CA ASP A 781 37.85 -1.68 -7.03
C ASP A 781 37.81 -3.17 -6.65
N ILE A 782 37.48 -3.49 -5.39
CA ILE A 782 37.58 -4.86 -4.85
C ILE A 782 36.27 -5.23 -4.13
N GLU A 783 35.73 -6.41 -4.45
CA GLU A 783 34.66 -7.07 -3.69
C GLU A 783 35.29 -8.13 -2.79
N SER A 784 35.12 -8.02 -1.46
CA SER A 784 35.71 -8.94 -0.49
C SER A 784 34.63 -9.64 0.33
N ARG A 785 34.47 -10.95 0.13
CA ARG A 785 33.44 -11.75 0.80
C ARG A 785 33.85 -12.10 2.22
N VAL A 786 32.88 -12.01 3.13
CA VAL A 786 33.02 -12.45 4.53
C VAL A 786 32.47 -13.89 4.67
N PRO A 787 33.34 -14.92 4.84
CA PRO A 787 32.91 -16.32 4.83
C PRO A 787 31.81 -16.63 5.85
N GLY A 788 30.83 -17.44 5.46
CA GLY A 788 29.75 -17.94 6.33
C GLY A 788 28.66 -16.93 6.72
N THR A 789 28.78 -15.65 6.35
CA THR A 789 27.82 -14.60 6.73
C THR A 789 26.88 -14.15 5.60
N GLY A 790 27.31 -14.34 4.35
CA GLY A 790 26.67 -13.78 3.16
C GLY A 790 26.87 -12.26 3.00
N LYS A 791 27.74 -11.64 3.81
CA LYS A 791 28.10 -10.21 3.70
C LYS A 791 29.26 -9.98 2.74
N LEU A 792 29.25 -8.82 2.09
CA LEU A 792 30.33 -8.34 1.23
C LEU A 792 30.92 -7.04 1.79
N ARG A 793 32.21 -6.83 1.57
CA ARG A 793 32.91 -5.56 1.77
C ARG A 793 33.25 -4.98 0.40
N PHE A 794 33.08 -3.68 0.24
CA PHE A 794 33.34 -2.97 -1.00
C PHE A 794 34.52 -2.03 -0.77
N LEU A 795 35.63 -2.26 -1.46
CA LEU A 795 36.85 -1.49 -1.24
C LEU A 795 37.20 -0.68 -2.48
N GLU A 796 37.34 0.63 -2.31
CA GLU A 796 37.92 1.54 -3.30
C GLU A 796 39.37 1.81 -2.93
N VAL A 797 40.30 1.62 -3.87
CA VAL A 797 41.73 1.61 -3.60
C VAL A 797 42.42 2.82 -4.23
N LYS A 798 43.03 3.66 -3.39
CA LYS A 798 43.80 4.82 -3.85
C LYS A 798 45.25 4.70 -3.39
N GLY A 799 46.14 4.44 -4.34
CA GLY A 799 47.59 4.42 -4.12
C GLY A 799 48.21 5.81 -4.32
N ARG A 800 49.00 6.29 -3.35
CA ARG A 800 49.72 7.56 -3.43
C ARG A 800 51.12 7.44 -2.82
N ILE A 801 52.06 8.20 -3.37
CA ILE A 801 53.36 8.41 -2.72
C ILE A 801 53.18 9.18 -1.40
N SER A 802 54.01 8.86 -0.40
CA SER A 802 53.99 9.59 0.87
C SER A 802 54.18 11.10 0.64
N GLY A 803 53.31 11.92 1.25
CA GLY A 803 53.31 13.38 1.07
C GLY A 803 52.49 13.91 -0.12
N ALA A 804 51.69 13.08 -0.80
CA ALA A 804 50.73 13.56 -1.79
C ALA A 804 49.68 14.49 -1.15
N ASN A 805 49.28 15.56 -1.87
CA ASN A 805 48.35 16.55 -1.32
C ASN A 805 46.89 16.05 -1.29
N THR A 806 46.42 15.38 -2.35
CA THR A 806 45.00 15.07 -2.51
C THR A 806 44.71 13.69 -3.11
N VAL A 807 43.54 13.16 -2.77
CA VAL A 807 42.92 11.99 -3.41
C VAL A 807 41.61 12.42 -4.07
N THR A 808 41.49 12.12 -5.36
CA THR A 808 40.26 12.36 -6.13
C THR A 808 39.36 11.14 -6.04
N VAL A 809 38.09 11.38 -5.72
CA VAL A 809 37.05 10.35 -5.62
C VAL A 809 35.91 10.72 -6.55
N THR A 810 35.42 9.78 -7.35
CA THR A 810 34.34 10.03 -8.32
C THR A 810 32.97 10.11 -7.64
N LYS A 811 32.01 10.74 -8.33
CA LYS A 811 30.61 10.77 -7.88
C LYS A 811 30.07 9.35 -7.67
N ASN A 812 30.39 8.43 -8.57
CA ASN A 812 29.97 7.04 -8.46
C ASN A 812 30.51 6.34 -7.21
N GLU A 813 31.80 6.51 -6.92
CA GLU A 813 32.44 5.97 -5.71
C GLU A 813 31.77 6.52 -4.44
N ILE A 814 31.46 7.83 -4.41
CA ILE A 814 30.79 8.46 -3.26
C ILE A 814 29.36 7.92 -3.09
N LEU A 815 28.58 7.84 -4.16
CA LEU A 815 27.18 7.38 -4.08
C LEU A 815 27.09 5.89 -3.72
N THR A 816 27.98 5.06 -4.28
CA THR A 816 28.10 3.64 -3.92
C THR A 816 28.48 3.47 -2.44
N SER A 817 29.39 4.30 -1.93
CA SER A 817 29.73 4.33 -0.50
C SER A 817 28.55 4.74 0.37
N LEU A 818 27.72 5.70 -0.05
CA LEU A 818 26.55 6.14 0.73
C LEU A 818 25.41 5.11 0.76
N ASN A 819 25.28 4.27 -0.28
CA ASN A 819 24.34 3.14 -0.28
C ASN A 819 24.71 2.08 0.77
N LYS A 820 26.02 1.87 1.01
CA LYS A 820 26.56 0.85 1.92
C LYS A 820 27.66 1.42 2.82
N PRO A 821 27.34 2.37 3.71
CA PRO A 821 28.36 3.13 4.44
C PRO A 821 29.19 2.26 5.39
N ASP A 822 28.61 1.16 5.89
CA ASP A 822 29.23 0.29 6.90
C ASP A 822 30.16 -0.75 6.27
N GLU A 823 29.80 -1.20 5.07
CA GLU A 823 30.52 -2.20 4.29
C GLU A 823 31.51 -1.59 3.30
N PHE A 824 31.42 -0.27 3.01
CA PHE A 824 32.33 0.43 2.11
C PHE A 824 33.58 0.96 2.82
N ILE A 825 34.74 0.71 2.21
CA ILE A 825 36.06 1.07 2.73
C ILE A 825 36.85 1.80 1.64
N LEU A 826 37.37 2.98 1.96
CA LEU A 826 38.40 3.61 1.16
C LEU A 826 39.76 3.12 1.67
N ALA A 827 40.41 2.26 0.90
CA ALA A 827 41.72 1.69 1.18
C ALA A 827 42.81 2.59 0.57
N LEU A 828 43.57 3.25 1.43
CA LEU A 828 44.68 4.11 1.04
C LEU A 828 45.98 3.32 1.14
N VAL A 829 46.74 3.27 0.04
CA VAL A 829 48.07 2.66 0.01
C VAL A 829 49.10 3.77 -0.11
N GLU A 830 49.84 3.99 0.97
CA GLU A 830 50.94 4.94 1.03
C GLU A 830 52.24 4.22 0.62
N PHE A 831 52.85 4.64 -0.48
CA PHE A 831 54.14 4.13 -0.94
C PHE A 831 55.29 4.93 -0.28
N LEU A 832 56.18 4.23 0.41
CA LEU A 832 57.37 4.76 1.09
C LEU A 832 58.62 4.59 0.21
N GLU A 833 59.70 5.30 0.53
CA GLU A 833 61.00 5.10 -0.13
C GLU A 833 61.50 3.66 0.05
N GLY A 834 62.09 3.08 -1.01
CA GLY A 834 62.68 1.74 -0.98
C GLY A 834 61.69 0.56 -1.05
N ASP A 835 60.64 0.67 -1.88
CA ASP A 835 59.60 -0.36 -2.11
C ASP A 835 58.70 -0.72 -0.91
N GLY A 836 58.84 -0.02 0.22
CA GLY A 836 57.96 -0.12 1.38
C GLY A 836 56.56 0.45 1.13
N HIS A 837 55.55 -0.04 1.83
CA HIS A 837 54.19 0.49 1.78
C HIS A 837 53.47 0.39 3.12
N ARG A 838 52.48 1.26 3.33
CA ARG A 838 51.51 1.20 4.43
C ARG A 838 50.10 1.21 3.89
N VAL A 839 49.20 0.47 4.53
CA VAL A 839 47.79 0.35 4.12
C VAL A 839 46.92 0.91 5.23
N HIS A 840 46.03 1.82 4.86
CA HIS A 840 45.15 2.52 5.80
C HIS A 840 43.70 2.38 5.33
N TYR A 841 42.80 1.98 6.24
CA TYR A 841 41.38 1.82 5.93
C TYR A 841 40.56 2.95 6.52
N VAL A 842 39.94 3.75 5.66
CA VAL A 842 38.94 4.75 6.05
C VAL A 842 37.55 4.14 5.88
N ARG A 843 36.89 3.87 7.01
CA ARG A 843 35.49 3.38 7.05
C ARG A 843 34.52 4.54 7.08
N ARG A 844 33.35 4.39 6.45
CA ARG A 844 32.38 5.48 6.23
C ARG A 844 33.09 6.75 5.69
N PRO A 845 33.83 6.64 4.56
CA PRO A 845 34.71 7.70 4.10
C PRO A 845 33.95 9.00 3.78
N PHE A 846 32.73 8.87 3.23
CA PHE A 846 31.91 9.98 2.80
C PHE A 846 30.61 10.07 3.61
N ARG A 847 30.11 11.30 3.78
CA ARG A 847 28.91 11.60 4.58
C ARG A 847 27.86 12.44 3.84
N ARG A 848 28.20 12.94 2.65
CA ARG A 848 27.37 13.85 1.86
C ARG A 848 27.52 13.52 0.38
N GLU A 849 26.42 13.67 -0.35
CA GLU A 849 26.39 13.54 -1.80
C GLU A 849 27.06 14.76 -2.46
N PRO A 850 27.74 14.58 -3.60
CA PRO A 850 28.18 15.71 -4.43
C PRO A 850 26.98 16.46 -5.01
N ASP A 851 27.15 17.76 -5.27
CA ASP A 851 26.15 18.56 -5.99
C ASP A 851 25.82 17.94 -7.37
N PHE A 852 24.64 18.25 -7.90
CA PHE A 852 24.11 17.57 -9.10
C PHE A 852 25.09 17.59 -10.29
N GLY A 853 25.78 18.72 -10.53
CA GLY A 853 26.75 18.88 -11.62
C GLY A 853 28.18 18.44 -11.31
N VAL A 854 28.49 18.02 -10.07
CA VAL A 854 29.84 17.63 -9.66
C VAL A 854 30.10 16.16 -9.99
N THR A 855 31.18 15.88 -10.72
CA THR A 855 31.54 14.51 -11.17
C THR A 855 32.63 13.86 -10.33
N SER A 856 33.43 14.64 -9.61
CA SER A 856 34.44 14.16 -8.67
C SER A 856 34.72 15.20 -7.57
N VAL A 857 35.24 14.75 -6.44
CA VAL A 857 35.63 15.59 -5.31
C VAL A 857 37.07 15.27 -4.91
N ASN A 858 37.88 16.30 -4.72
CA ASN A 858 39.24 16.16 -4.18
C ASN A 858 39.20 16.26 -2.66
N TYR A 859 39.74 15.25 -1.99
CA TYR A 859 39.92 15.22 -0.53
C TYR A 859 41.41 15.38 -0.19
N ASP A 860 41.70 16.06 0.91
CA ASP A 860 43.05 16.15 1.45
C ASP A 860 43.52 14.77 1.93
N PHE A 861 44.69 14.34 1.46
CA PHE A 861 45.21 13.00 1.77
C PHE A 861 45.57 12.85 3.26
N SER A 862 46.12 13.91 3.87
CA SER A 862 46.51 13.91 5.28
C SER A 862 45.28 13.86 6.19
N GLU A 863 44.20 14.58 5.86
CA GLU A 863 42.94 14.50 6.61
C GLU A 863 42.29 13.11 6.54
N LEU A 864 42.38 12.44 5.39
CA LEU A 864 41.88 11.07 5.25
C LEU A 864 42.70 10.09 6.09
N LEU A 865 44.03 10.23 6.14
CA LEU A 865 44.89 9.40 6.99
C LEU A 865 44.60 9.56 8.49
N LEU A 866 44.27 10.78 8.96
CA LEU A 866 43.86 11.01 10.36
C LEU A 866 42.56 10.27 10.73
N ARG A 867 41.68 10.03 9.76
CA ARG A 867 40.44 9.27 9.94
C ARG A 867 40.63 7.77 9.69
N ALA A 868 41.77 7.37 9.16
CA ALA A 868 42.04 5.99 8.80
C ALA A 868 42.49 5.18 10.03
N GLY A 869 42.18 3.89 10.01
CA GLY A 869 42.72 2.93 10.97
C GLY A 869 43.50 1.83 10.25
N GLU A 870 44.18 1.01 11.04
CA GLU A 870 44.78 -0.23 10.53
C GLU A 870 43.72 -1.15 9.90
N PRO A 871 44.09 -1.92 8.85
CA PRO A 871 43.21 -2.93 8.27
C PRO A 871 42.76 -3.93 9.33
N ARG A 872 41.44 -4.13 9.43
CA ARG A 872 40.80 -5.09 10.35
C ARG A 872 39.43 -5.52 9.84
#